data_AF-N1S7R5-F1
#
_entry.id   AF-N1S7R5-F1
#
_cell.length_a   1.000
_cell.length_b   1.000
_cell.length_c   1.000
_cell.angle_alpha   90.00
_cell.angle_beta   90.00
_cell.angle_gamma   90.00
#
_symmetry.space_group_name_H-M   'P 1'
#
loop_
_entity.id
_entity.type
_entity.pdbx_description
1 polymer ?
#
loop_
_entity_poly.entity_id
_entity_poly.type
_entity_poly.pdbx_seq_one_letter_code
_entity_poly.pdbx_strand_id
1 'polypeptide(L)'
;MASVVESLPQGLVSHSQSQKSADTSVLADWEIQAEKCRKVLRESLNPDWLLPARQLPSAEQLNVSTFIETCGFLSTRELEITATSATKLVEQMASGSLTAVVTVTAFLKRAHIAHQLTNFATEFMNADALEAAAELDAYFKATGKTKGPLHGIPISTKEHIEHKGRIAHSAYVALVDNVAEEDALIVQCCKEAGAVFHVRTNEPQSVMHIDCSNPIYGTTVNPHNRTLTCGGSSGGEGASLGLRCAALGIGTDLGGSVRVPAAFCGAYGLRTTALRNPYKGVCLPGAGQESIRCVISPLANTAEDLGLFQKAVLDQEPWEVETSLVPQPWKQASPLKPGSFTIGVMWEDGLVRPHPPALRALRYASEKLKSAGITVVDFEPYNHQEGMDIVSRLYFPECAVTQKDLLEKGGEPVAPLSDFIFNFAPPRPLTIQENWAFNVRRDAFRDQYHKIMKNRGVDFILCPAYVGPAAKLCDGHYIPYTAIWNLLDQPAITFPTGLKVEPTDTPYSDFKPRSAEEEREYNKYSPEEYAEAPLALQIVETYENITGCLIMPDAKLRAKTGCVTCRQRRVKCDEGKPSCRNCSRFGRSCSWPKATDMADKRHRRRRATPAPSSPANESTSPPKTDEISHDIVPILNNRASLTTINHPLLETETEFELMHHFYNFHFNSLTLPTKDKSYFFQCQSDLMDMMSHNRTIKYAILANCASNKHVLMNNDRYRLIALRYYTEAMRGLNQELVDFCPSDAYRHSCLLTVASYLYVYNFWSLDAMSNPKPHVVGAVKLLSLRNQDNSALIPFIQSYDRINVESVLYQGFLLSIRRPFRPDFRLDSEFITHAEDLLRSYDNANPSSSKPSIVLGVPTSLYRLILRIVDSYNVPRNRLLDHLIGLKMELQYWEQLLLDDQDSQNLHHGDSRFNDLMIIATSLLLDLITETLTSRDDTDCPLVSAEDADGKPWRWQLDLAMSILQCPEEHQKWSSCYLGAWPLLILGYGARTIEEITLVKDILTKMQQRIGYGEVQRIREELDQITTYKVPDGRMYKELLSLPPPDWEEADIV
;
A
#
# COMPACT_ATOMS: atom_id res chain seq x y z
N MET A 1 -42.50 18.16 2.90
CA MET A 1 -41.16 17.57 3.03
C MET A 1 -40.87 17.08 4.46
N ALA A 2 -41.28 17.79 5.54
CA ALA A 2 -41.14 17.29 6.92
C ALA A 2 -41.96 16.01 7.25
N SER A 3 -43.17 15.84 6.70
CA SER A 3 -44.06 14.72 7.06
C SER A 3 -43.72 13.35 6.43
N VAL A 4 -42.82 13.31 5.43
CA VAL A 4 -42.46 12.04 4.73
C VAL A 4 -41.28 11.35 5.43
N VAL A 5 -40.48 12.10 6.20
CA VAL A 5 -39.34 11.54 6.97
C VAL A 5 -39.80 11.08 8.36
N GLU A 6 -40.83 11.71 8.93
CA GLU A 6 -41.46 11.27 10.19
C GLU A 6 -42.37 10.04 10.04
N SER A 7 -42.66 9.57 8.81
CA SER A 7 -43.57 8.45 8.55
C SER A 7 -42.89 7.12 8.21
N LEU A 8 -41.57 7.00 8.39
CA LEU A 8 -40.89 5.70 8.47
C LEU A 8 -41.36 4.96 9.74
N PRO A 9 -41.51 3.63 9.74
CA PRO A 9 -42.11 2.91 10.86
C PRO A 9 -41.30 3.12 12.15
N GLN A 10 -41.81 3.98 13.04
CA GLN A 10 -41.37 4.13 14.43
C GLN A 10 -41.80 2.94 15.29
N GLY A 11 -41.59 1.71 14.79
CA GLY A 11 -41.99 0.47 15.46
C GLY A 11 -40.75 -0.28 15.98
N LEU A 12 -40.75 -0.56 17.28
CA LEU A 12 -39.81 -1.39 18.06
C LEU A 12 -38.64 -0.65 18.74
N VAL A 13 -38.95 0.44 19.45
CA VAL A 13 -38.30 0.71 20.74
C VAL A 13 -39.29 0.26 21.82
N SER A 14 -38.93 -0.74 22.62
CA SER A 14 -39.72 -1.15 23.78
C SER A 14 -39.86 0.03 24.75
N HIS A 15 -41.09 0.53 24.92
CA HIS A 15 -41.44 1.52 25.91
C HIS A 15 -41.17 1.01 27.34
N SER A 16 -40.17 1.58 28.02
CA SER A 16 -40.25 1.77 29.47
C SER A 16 -40.91 3.13 29.73
N GLN A 17 -42.05 3.08 30.42
CA GLN A 17 -42.94 4.20 30.71
C GLN A 17 -42.23 5.39 31.38
N SER A 18 -42.39 6.58 30.82
CA SER A 18 -42.65 7.78 31.62
C SER A 18 -43.60 8.71 30.88
N GLN A 19 -44.87 8.72 31.30
CA GLN A 19 -45.78 9.83 31.02
C GLN A 19 -45.18 11.11 31.59
N LYS A 20 -45.01 12.16 30.76
CA LYS A 20 -45.23 13.55 31.18
C LYS A 20 -45.28 14.50 29.97
N SER A 21 -46.42 15.19 29.91
CA SER A 21 -46.71 16.54 29.39
C SER A 21 -45.99 17.06 28.14
N ALA A 22 -46.83 17.55 27.21
CA ALA A 22 -46.46 18.48 26.15
C ALA A 22 -45.77 19.73 26.73
N ASP A 23 -44.45 19.69 26.73
CA ASP A 23 -43.57 20.84 26.83
C ASP A 23 -42.86 20.93 25.49
N THR A 24 -42.71 22.14 24.95
CA THR A 24 -41.89 22.40 23.77
C THR A 24 -40.47 21.92 24.04
N SER A 25 -40.16 20.68 23.65
CA SER A 25 -38.90 20.02 24.00
C SER A 25 -37.78 20.66 23.21
N VAL A 26 -36.94 21.43 23.90
CA VAL A 26 -35.60 21.78 23.41
C VAL A 26 -34.90 20.44 23.12
N LEU A 27 -34.55 20.19 21.85
CA LEU A 27 -33.80 19.00 21.44
C LEU A 27 -32.53 18.89 22.29
N ALA A 28 -32.14 17.67 22.67
CA ALA A 28 -30.89 17.46 23.37
C ALA A 28 -29.70 17.87 22.47
N ASP A 29 -28.58 18.31 23.06
CA ASP A 29 -27.44 18.82 22.29
C ASP A 29 -26.93 17.82 21.24
N TRP A 30 -26.88 16.53 21.58
CA TRP A 30 -26.48 15.47 20.65
C TRP A 30 -27.45 15.31 19.47
N GLU A 31 -28.76 15.53 19.67
CA GLU A 31 -29.77 15.47 18.61
C GLU A 31 -29.59 16.62 17.61
N ILE A 32 -29.23 17.81 18.12
CA ILE A 32 -28.91 18.99 17.29
C ILE A 32 -27.69 18.71 16.42
N GLN A 33 -26.64 18.06 16.97
CA GLN A 33 -25.45 17.68 16.19
C GLN A 33 -25.77 16.61 15.15
N ALA A 34 -26.48 15.54 15.54
CA ALA A 34 -26.89 14.47 14.63
C ALA A 34 -27.79 14.97 13.48
N GLU A 35 -28.57 16.02 13.71
CA GLU A 35 -29.43 16.62 12.68
C GLU A 35 -28.65 17.15 11.47
N LYS A 36 -27.36 17.51 11.62
CA LYS A 36 -26.49 17.87 10.48
C LYS A 36 -26.44 16.73 9.45
N CYS A 37 -26.16 15.52 9.93
CA CYS A 37 -26.05 14.31 9.11
C CYS A 37 -27.41 13.88 8.55
N ARG A 38 -28.48 13.95 9.36
CA ARG A 38 -29.86 13.67 8.91
C ARG A 38 -30.33 14.64 7.83
N LYS A 39 -29.92 15.91 7.92
CA LYS A 39 -30.20 16.91 6.90
C LYS A 39 -29.53 16.55 5.57
N VAL A 40 -28.24 16.18 5.58
CA VAL A 40 -27.53 15.71 4.37
C VAL A 40 -28.28 14.55 3.71
N LEU A 41 -28.68 13.53 4.48
CA LEU A 41 -29.48 12.42 3.97
C LEU A 41 -30.76 12.92 3.30
N ARG A 42 -31.57 13.71 4.00
CA ARG A 42 -32.85 14.22 3.47
C ARG A 42 -32.70 15.07 2.21
N GLU A 43 -31.68 15.93 2.17
CA GLU A 43 -31.43 16.82 1.03
C GLU A 43 -30.84 16.06 -0.17
N SER A 44 -30.17 14.95 0.08
CA SER A 44 -29.63 14.10 -0.99
C SER A 44 -30.69 13.24 -1.69
N LEU A 45 -31.87 13.03 -1.11
CA LEU A 45 -32.94 12.24 -1.72
C LEU A 45 -33.56 12.96 -2.92
N ASN A 46 -33.68 12.26 -4.05
CA ASN A 46 -34.43 12.75 -5.20
C ASN A 46 -35.94 12.43 -5.07
N PRO A 47 -36.82 13.45 -4.96
CA PRO A 47 -38.27 13.24 -4.82
C PRO A 47 -38.91 12.47 -5.97
N ASP A 48 -38.37 12.59 -7.19
CA ASP A 48 -38.90 11.92 -8.38
C ASP A 48 -38.62 10.42 -8.38
N TRP A 49 -37.75 9.94 -7.49
CA TRP A 49 -37.35 8.54 -7.36
C TRP A 49 -37.93 7.88 -6.10
N LEU A 50 -38.76 8.59 -5.34
CA LEU A 50 -39.42 8.09 -4.15
C LEU A 50 -40.83 7.58 -4.46
N LEU A 51 -41.21 6.48 -3.83
CA LEU A 51 -42.59 6.03 -3.80
C LEU A 51 -43.42 6.97 -2.92
N PRO A 52 -44.64 7.36 -3.37
CA PRO A 52 -45.62 7.97 -2.50
C PRO A 52 -45.94 7.07 -1.30
N ALA A 53 -46.13 7.64 -0.11
CA ALA A 53 -46.40 6.89 1.12
C ALA A 53 -47.53 5.84 0.99
N ARG A 54 -48.58 6.13 0.21
CA ARG A 54 -49.70 5.18 -0.05
C ARG A 54 -49.32 3.93 -0.85
N GLN A 55 -48.17 3.95 -1.53
CA GLN A 55 -47.65 2.84 -2.32
C GLN A 55 -46.59 2.04 -1.56
N LEU A 56 -46.13 2.51 -0.39
CA LEU A 56 -45.20 1.75 0.43
C LEU A 56 -45.91 0.51 1.03
N PRO A 57 -45.16 -0.60 1.23
CA PRO A 57 -45.74 -1.78 1.85
C PRO A 57 -46.14 -1.50 3.29
N SER A 58 -47.26 -2.07 3.73
CA SER A 58 -47.74 -1.91 5.11
C SER A 58 -46.73 -2.49 6.12
N ALA A 59 -46.83 -2.13 7.40
CA ALA A 59 -45.93 -2.61 8.44
C ALA A 59 -45.98 -4.16 8.62
N GLU A 60 -47.10 -4.78 8.26
CA GLU A 60 -47.31 -6.24 8.33
C GLU A 60 -46.58 -7.01 7.22
N GLN A 61 -46.24 -6.38 6.10
CA GLN A 61 -45.48 -7.04 5.04
C GLN A 61 -43.99 -7.12 5.41
N LEU A 62 -43.62 -8.18 6.13
CA LEU A 62 -42.26 -8.34 6.65
C LEU A 62 -41.20 -8.52 5.55
N ASN A 63 -41.51 -9.29 4.53
CA ASN A 63 -40.60 -9.54 3.41
C ASN A 63 -40.81 -8.50 2.30
N VAL A 64 -39.77 -7.71 2.03
CA VAL A 64 -39.75 -6.66 0.99
C VAL A 64 -38.68 -6.91 -0.07
N SER A 65 -38.02 -8.07 -0.04
CA SER A 65 -36.91 -8.42 -0.94
C SER A 65 -37.28 -8.43 -2.43
N THR A 66 -38.56 -8.62 -2.76
CA THR A 66 -39.10 -8.60 -4.14
C THR A 66 -40.06 -7.43 -4.39
N PHE A 67 -40.13 -6.49 -3.46
CA PHE A 67 -41.13 -5.41 -3.51
C PHE A 67 -40.83 -4.45 -4.67
N ILE A 68 -39.56 -4.12 -4.90
CA ILE A 68 -39.14 -3.16 -5.93
C ILE A 68 -39.48 -3.68 -7.34
N GLU A 69 -39.42 -4.99 -7.55
CA GLU A 69 -39.78 -5.66 -8.80
C GLU A 69 -41.29 -5.61 -9.09
N THR A 70 -42.11 -5.46 -8.04
CA THR A 70 -43.57 -5.62 -8.13
C THR A 70 -44.34 -4.32 -7.92
N CYS A 71 -43.72 -3.28 -7.36
CA CYS A 71 -44.37 -1.99 -7.09
C CYS A 71 -44.68 -1.17 -8.36
N GLY A 72 -44.12 -1.56 -9.50
CA GLY A 72 -44.38 -0.95 -10.81
C GLY A 72 -43.71 0.41 -11.04
N PHE A 73 -42.75 0.81 -10.19
CA PHE A 73 -42.08 2.10 -10.30
C PHE A 73 -40.90 2.09 -11.29
N LEU A 74 -40.10 1.02 -11.29
CA LEU A 74 -39.01 0.85 -12.23
C LEU A 74 -39.54 0.24 -13.54
N SER A 75 -39.02 0.74 -14.67
CA SER A 75 -39.27 0.13 -15.97
C SER A 75 -38.66 -1.27 -16.07
N THR A 76 -39.16 -2.09 -16.99
CA THR A 76 -38.60 -3.43 -17.26
C THR A 76 -37.10 -3.36 -17.54
N ARG A 77 -36.65 -2.35 -18.30
CA ARG A 77 -35.22 -2.16 -18.61
C ARG A 77 -34.39 -1.83 -17.37
N GLU A 78 -34.89 -0.99 -16.47
CA GLU A 78 -34.18 -0.64 -15.23
C GLU A 78 -34.07 -1.85 -14.29
N LEU A 79 -35.12 -2.67 -14.22
CA LEU A 79 -35.10 -3.94 -13.47
C LEU A 79 -34.08 -4.93 -14.06
N GLU A 80 -34.02 -5.06 -15.38
CA GLU A 80 -33.04 -5.91 -16.07
C GLU A 80 -31.60 -5.45 -15.81
N ILE A 81 -31.33 -4.14 -15.92
CA ILE A 81 -30.00 -3.56 -15.65
C ILE A 81 -29.58 -3.88 -14.23
N THR A 82 -30.43 -3.57 -13.25
CA THR A 82 -30.09 -3.71 -11.83
C THR A 82 -30.11 -5.16 -11.34
N ALA A 83 -30.66 -6.10 -12.13
CA ALA A 83 -30.54 -7.55 -11.89
C ALA A 83 -29.26 -8.16 -12.49
N THR A 84 -28.56 -7.44 -13.36
CA THR A 84 -27.37 -7.92 -14.07
C THR A 84 -26.12 -7.79 -13.18
N SER A 85 -25.25 -8.81 -13.17
CA SER A 85 -23.97 -8.82 -12.44
C SER A 85 -23.03 -7.70 -12.90
N ALA A 86 -22.16 -7.20 -12.02
CA ALA A 86 -21.21 -6.13 -12.34
C ALA A 86 -20.34 -6.49 -13.56
N THR A 87 -19.83 -7.72 -13.62
CA THR A 87 -19.01 -8.22 -14.73
C THR A 87 -19.74 -8.12 -16.08
N LYS A 88 -21.02 -8.48 -16.13
CA LYS A 88 -21.86 -8.37 -17.34
C LYS A 88 -22.24 -6.93 -17.68
N LEU A 89 -22.43 -6.07 -16.70
CA LEU A 89 -22.65 -4.63 -16.95
C LEU A 89 -21.42 -4.00 -17.62
N VAL A 90 -20.21 -4.31 -17.15
CA VAL A 90 -18.96 -3.87 -17.80
C VAL A 90 -18.89 -4.39 -19.24
N GLU A 91 -19.18 -5.68 -19.48
CA GLU A 91 -19.20 -6.25 -20.84
C GLU A 91 -20.18 -5.52 -21.78
N GLN A 92 -21.38 -5.22 -21.29
CA GLN A 92 -22.40 -4.51 -22.06
C GLN A 92 -21.98 -3.08 -22.39
N MET A 93 -21.42 -2.34 -21.42
CA MET A 93 -20.90 -1.00 -21.65
C MET A 93 -19.69 -0.99 -22.59
N ALA A 94 -18.76 -1.93 -22.42
CA ALA A 94 -17.60 -2.10 -23.32
C ALA A 94 -18.00 -2.42 -24.76
N SER A 95 -19.17 -3.05 -24.96
CA SER A 95 -19.73 -3.32 -26.30
C SER A 95 -20.52 -2.15 -26.89
N GLY A 96 -20.79 -1.10 -26.10
CA GLY A 96 -21.63 0.05 -26.47
C GLY A 96 -23.14 -0.24 -26.45
N SER A 97 -23.59 -1.40 -25.97
CA SER A 97 -25.03 -1.73 -25.86
C SER A 97 -25.72 -1.06 -24.68
N LEU A 98 -24.94 -0.62 -23.69
CA LEU A 98 -25.38 0.07 -22.49
C LEU A 98 -24.43 1.25 -22.22
N THR A 99 -24.91 2.27 -21.53
CA THR A 99 -24.09 3.44 -21.15
C THR A 99 -24.04 3.56 -19.63
N ALA A 100 -22.98 4.18 -19.11
CA ALA A 100 -22.79 4.40 -17.68
C ALA A 100 -23.93 5.23 -17.08
N VAL A 101 -24.37 6.31 -17.75
CA VAL A 101 -25.47 7.15 -17.25
C VAL A 101 -26.76 6.35 -17.08
N VAL A 102 -27.12 5.52 -18.08
CA VAL A 102 -28.32 4.68 -18.01
C VAL A 102 -28.20 3.65 -16.87
N THR A 103 -27.01 3.09 -16.70
CA THR A 103 -26.73 2.11 -15.64
C THR A 103 -26.87 2.74 -14.26
N VAL A 104 -26.12 3.81 -13.99
CA VAL A 104 -26.09 4.51 -12.70
C VAL A 104 -27.47 5.06 -12.34
N THR A 105 -28.21 5.62 -13.31
CA THR A 105 -29.59 6.10 -13.08
C THR A 105 -30.52 4.98 -12.59
N ALA A 106 -30.43 3.79 -13.18
CA ALA A 106 -31.28 2.65 -12.79
C ALA A 106 -31.00 2.22 -11.33
N PHE A 107 -29.72 2.15 -10.95
CA PHE A 107 -29.31 1.82 -9.58
C PHE A 107 -29.68 2.91 -8.57
N LEU A 108 -29.50 4.19 -8.91
CA LEU A 108 -29.91 5.31 -8.06
C LEU A 108 -31.41 5.29 -7.76
N LYS A 109 -32.26 5.08 -8.77
CA LYS A 109 -33.72 4.96 -8.57
C LYS A 109 -34.08 3.81 -7.63
N ARG A 110 -33.50 2.63 -7.88
CA ARG A 110 -33.70 1.46 -7.01
C ARG A 110 -33.26 1.74 -5.57
N ALA A 111 -32.11 2.37 -5.39
CA ALA A 111 -31.56 2.71 -4.07
C ALA A 111 -32.46 3.66 -3.27
N HIS A 112 -33.09 4.65 -3.92
CA HIS A 112 -34.02 5.57 -3.24
C HIS A 112 -35.25 4.84 -2.69
N ILE A 113 -35.84 3.94 -3.51
CA ILE A 113 -36.97 3.12 -3.08
C ILE A 113 -36.56 2.20 -1.93
N ALA A 114 -35.42 1.51 -2.08
CA ALA A 114 -34.92 0.59 -1.06
C ALA A 114 -34.65 1.28 0.28
N HIS A 115 -34.20 2.54 0.26
CA HIS A 115 -34.02 3.31 1.49
C HIS A 115 -35.34 3.57 2.21
N GLN A 116 -36.45 3.80 1.51
CA GLN A 116 -37.78 3.88 2.14
C GLN A 116 -38.23 2.56 2.77
N LEU A 117 -37.70 1.42 2.29
CA LEU A 117 -38.04 0.09 2.80
C LEU A 117 -37.18 -0.36 3.98
N THR A 118 -35.93 0.09 4.03
CA THR A 118 -34.90 -0.50 4.93
C THR A 118 -34.07 0.50 5.70
N ASN A 119 -34.09 1.80 5.35
CA ASN A 119 -33.27 2.84 5.97
C ASN A 119 -31.75 2.53 5.94
N PHE A 120 -31.23 2.08 4.78
CA PHE A 120 -29.85 1.58 4.66
C PHE A 120 -28.79 2.64 4.34
N ALA A 121 -29.18 3.88 4.03
CA ALA A 121 -28.29 4.89 3.44
C ALA A 121 -28.05 6.04 4.42
N THR A 122 -26.85 6.61 4.38
CA THR A 122 -26.47 7.84 5.12
C THR A 122 -26.50 9.07 4.21
N GLU A 123 -26.24 8.89 2.92
CA GLU A 123 -26.38 9.92 1.88
C GLU A 123 -26.37 9.34 0.46
N PHE A 124 -26.96 10.07 -0.48
CA PHE A 124 -26.97 9.77 -1.92
C PHE A 124 -26.10 10.77 -2.69
N MET A 125 -25.24 10.28 -3.60
CA MET A 125 -24.31 11.09 -4.38
C MET A 125 -24.86 11.36 -5.79
N ASN A 126 -26.13 11.79 -5.87
CA ASN A 126 -26.90 11.81 -7.12
C ASN A 126 -26.23 12.61 -8.25
N ALA A 127 -25.87 13.86 -7.98
CA ALA A 127 -25.28 14.74 -8.99
C ALA A 127 -23.90 14.24 -9.42
N ASP A 128 -23.00 14.04 -8.45
CA ASP A 128 -21.63 13.56 -8.66
C ASP A 128 -21.60 12.23 -9.42
N ALA A 129 -22.49 11.28 -9.08
CA ALA A 129 -22.56 9.98 -9.73
C ALA A 129 -23.01 10.09 -11.19
N LEU A 130 -24.01 10.94 -11.49
CA LEU A 130 -24.48 11.13 -12.86
C LEU A 130 -23.47 11.91 -13.71
N GLU A 131 -22.76 12.87 -13.11
CA GLU A 131 -21.67 13.60 -13.76
C GLU A 131 -20.51 12.66 -14.12
N ALA A 132 -20.00 11.89 -13.15
CA ALA A 132 -18.95 10.90 -13.39
C ALA A 132 -19.38 9.85 -14.45
N ALA A 133 -20.63 9.40 -14.41
CA ALA A 133 -21.16 8.49 -15.43
C ALA A 133 -21.20 9.14 -16.83
N ALA A 134 -21.54 10.42 -16.94
CA ALA A 134 -21.56 11.14 -18.20
C ALA A 134 -20.14 11.35 -18.77
N GLU A 135 -19.15 11.61 -17.92
CA GLU A 135 -17.74 11.68 -18.31
C GLU A 135 -17.23 10.35 -18.86
N LEU A 136 -17.60 9.23 -18.23
CA LEU A 136 -17.26 7.89 -18.69
C LEU A 136 -17.89 7.59 -20.06
N ASP A 137 -19.16 7.95 -20.26
CA ASP A 137 -19.84 7.81 -21.55
C ASP A 137 -19.18 8.67 -22.64
N ALA A 138 -18.77 9.90 -22.31
CA ALA A 138 -18.04 10.78 -23.22
C ALA A 138 -16.66 10.21 -23.58
N TYR A 139 -15.93 9.69 -22.59
CA TYR A 139 -14.64 9.02 -22.79
C TYR A 139 -14.77 7.80 -23.72
N PHE A 140 -15.76 6.95 -23.48
CA PHE A 140 -16.01 5.77 -24.31
C PHE A 140 -16.39 6.17 -25.74
N LYS A 141 -17.26 7.18 -25.91
CA LYS A 141 -17.64 7.70 -27.23
C LYS A 141 -16.45 8.27 -28.00
N ALA A 142 -15.53 8.96 -27.33
CA ALA A 142 -14.37 9.57 -27.96
C ALA A 142 -13.27 8.55 -28.32
N THR A 143 -13.06 7.53 -27.48
CA THR A 143 -11.90 6.62 -27.58
C THR A 143 -12.25 5.22 -28.10
N GLY A 144 -13.51 4.82 -28.00
CA GLY A 144 -13.97 3.44 -28.22
C GLY A 144 -13.46 2.45 -27.16
N LYS A 145 -12.96 2.92 -26.02
CA LYS A 145 -12.37 2.12 -24.94
C LYS A 145 -13.03 2.44 -23.60
N THR A 146 -13.11 1.45 -22.72
CA THR A 146 -13.49 1.67 -21.32
C THR A 146 -12.34 2.35 -20.57
N LYS A 147 -12.67 3.18 -19.57
CA LYS A 147 -11.68 3.87 -18.71
C LYS A 147 -10.85 2.87 -17.89
N GLY A 148 -11.49 1.80 -17.41
CA GLY A 148 -10.85 0.74 -16.62
C GLY A 148 -11.75 -0.48 -16.47
N PRO A 149 -11.35 -1.46 -15.62
CA PRO A 149 -12.08 -2.72 -15.44
C PRO A 149 -13.43 -2.58 -14.72
N LEU A 150 -13.71 -1.44 -14.07
CA LEU A 150 -14.98 -1.15 -13.39
C LEU A 150 -15.78 -0.03 -14.08
N HIS A 151 -15.50 0.24 -15.37
CA HIS A 151 -16.11 1.34 -16.12
C HIS A 151 -17.64 1.38 -15.98
N GLY A 152 -18.15 2.45 -15.37
CA GLY A 152 -19.57 2.75 -15.21
C GLY A 152 -20.28 1.93 -14.12
N ILE A 153 -19.54 1.18 -13.29
CA ILE A 153 -20.13 0.31 -12.26
C ILE A 153 -20.53 1.12 -11.01
N PRO A 154 -21.81 1.11 -10.63
CA PRO A 154 -22.29 1.80 -9.44
C PRO A 154 -21.90 1.05 -8.15
N ILE A 155 -21.22 1.75 -7.24
CA ILE A 155 -20.69 1.21 -5.98
C ILE A 155 -21.29 1.92 -4.76
N SER A 156 -21.77 1.14 -3.79
CA SER A 156 -22.09 1.62 -2.44
C SER A 156 -20.88 1.48 -1.51
N THR A 157 -20.76 2.41 -0.56
CA THR A 157 -19.64 2.43 0.40
C THR A 157 -20.15 2.64 1.81
N LYS A 158 -19.67 1.84 2.76
CA LYS A 158 -19.89 2.06 4.19
C LYS A 158 -19.41 3.44 4.62
N GLU A 159 -20.16 4.09 5.52
CA GLU A 159 -19.98 5.50 5.92
C GLU A 159 -18.52 5.81 6.28
N HIS A 160 -17.93 5.18 7.29
CA HIS A 160 -16.58 5.58 7.75
C HIS A 160 -15.40 5.39 6.76
N ILE A 161 -15.64 4.85 5.56
CA ILE A 161 -14.65 4.86 4.48
C ILE A 161 -14.70 6.25 3.84
N GLU A 162 -13.60 6.98 3.92
CA GLU A 162 -13.56 8.40 3.62
C GLU A 162 -13.77 8.70 2.13
N HIS A 163 -14.58 9.72 1.86
CA HIS A 163 -14.75 10.34 0.55
C HIS A 163 -14.48 11.84 0.70
N LYS A 164 -13.66 12.39 -0.19
CA LYS A 164 -13.26 13.80 -0.15
C LYS A 164 -14.48 14.72 -0.09
N GLY A 165 -14.46 15.65 0.87
CA GLY A 165 -15.50 16.66 1.08
C GLY A 165 -16.77 16.14 1.75
N ARG A 166 -16.78 14.90 2.24
CA ARG A 166 -17.94 14.27 2.90
C ARG A 166 -17.62 13.96 4.36
N ILE A 167 -18.65 13.98 5.21
CA ILE A 167 -18.53 13.69 6.64
C ILE A 167 -18.18 12.21 6.82
N ALA A 168 -17.22 11.87 7.66
CA ALA A 168 -16.90 10.51 8.10
C ALA A 168 -16.99 10.44 9.63
N HIS A 169 -18.06 9.85 10.16
CA HIS A 169 -18.38 9.95 11.60
C HIS A 169 -18.43 8.61 12.34
N SER A 170 -18.37 7.46 11.66
CA SER A 170 -18.27 6.14 12.33
C SER A 170 -19.40 5.83 13.31
N ALA A 171 -20.60 6.37 13.03
CA ALA A 171 -21.75 6.39 13.94
C ALA A 171 -21.48 6.97 15.36
N TYR A 172 -20.52 7.90 15.51
CA TYR A 172 -20.32 8.73 16.71
C TYR A 172 -20.83 10.15 16.48
N VAL A 173 -21.63 10.70 17.40
CA VAL A 173 -22.08 12.09 17.31
C VAL A 173 -20.90 13.06 17.45
N ALA A 174 -19.87 12.70 18.22
CA ALA A 174 -18.66 13.49 18.39
C ALA A 174 -17.85 13.74 17.09
N LEU A 175 -18.13 12.97 16.02
CA LEU A 175 -17.39 13.02 14.76
C LEU A 175 -18.22 13.55 13.58
N VAL A 176 -19.44 14.07 13.80
CA VAL A 176 -20.31 14.56 12.71
C VAL A 176 -19.80 15.80 11.97
N ASP A 177 -18.76 16.45 12.50
CA ASP A 177 -18.06 17.56 11.85
C ASP A 177 -16.74 17.14 11.19
N ASN A 178 -16.38 15.85 11.24
CA ASN A 178 -15.17 15.33 10.59
C ASN A 178 -15.41 15.18 9.09
N VAL A 179 -14.94 16.14 8.29
CA VAL A 179 -15.03 16.11 6.82
C VAL A 179 -13.71 15.62 6.25
N ALA A 180 -13.75 14.55 5.45
CA ALA A 180 -12.54 13.98 4.88
C ALA A 180 -11.90 14.91 3.83
N GLU A 181 -10.59 15.10 3.93
CA GLU A 181 -9.82 15.96 3.00
C GLU A 181 -9.48 15.25 1.69
N GLU A 182 -9.41 13.91 1.74
CA GLU A 182 -9.08 13.04 0.61
C GLU A 182 -10.03 11.85 0.54
N ASP A 183 -10.09 11.22 -0.63
CA ASP A 183 -10.74 9.91 -0.76
C ASP A 183 -9.86 8.83 -0.10
N ALA A 184 -10.47 7.82 0.49
CA ALA A 184 -9.75 6.62 0.91
C ALA A 184 -9.04 5.96 -0.28
N LEU A 185 -7.89 5.33 -0.06
CA LEU A 185 -7.09 4.77 -1.15
C LEU A 185 -7.88 3.70 -1.94
N ILE A 186 -8.74 2.93 -1.26
CA ILE A 186 -9.64 1.97 -1.93
C ILE A 186 -10.65 2.66 -2.86
N VAL A 187 -11.15 3.84 -2.48
CA VAL A 187 -12.08 4.66 -3.25
C VAL A 187 -11.35 5.23 -4.46
N GLN A 188 -10.13 5.73 -4.28
CA GLN A 188 -9.27 6.21 -5.38
C GLN A 188 -9.02 5.11 -6.42
N CYS A 189 -8.60 3.91 -6.00
CA CYS A 189 -8.41 2.78 -6.91
C CYS A 189 -9.69 2.42 -7.67
N CYS A 190 -10.85 2.44 -6.99
CA CYS A 190 -12.12 2.13 -7.64
C CYS A 190 -12.51 3.21 -8.67
N LYS A 191 -12.34 4.50 -8.34
CA LYS A 191 -12.61 5.62 -9.27
C LYS A 191 -11.67 5.56 -10.49
N GLU A 192 -10.38 5.28 -10.31
CA GLU A 192 -9.43 5.16 -11.42
C GLU A 192 -9.73 3.94 -12.31
N ALA A 193 -10.25 2.85 -11.72
CA ALA A 193 -10.78 1.72 -12.46
C ALA A 193 -12.08 2.03 -13.24
N GLY A 194 -12.64 3.24 -13.09
CA GLY A 194 -13.83 3.74 -13.77
C GLY A 194 -15.14 3.46 -13.03
N ALA A 195 -15.11 3.12 -11.75
CA ALA A 195 -16.31 2.95 -10.94
C ALA A 195 -16.98 4.29 -10.60
N VAL A 196 -18.28 4.25 -10.32
CA VAL A 196 -19.10 5.40 -9.95
C VAL A 196 -19.68 5.17 -8.56
N PHE A 197 -19.27 5.96 -7.57
CA PHE A 197 -19.86 5.89 -6.24
C PHE A 197 -21.17 6.67 -6.19
N HIS A 198 -22.25 6.04 -5.73
CA HIS A 198 -23.60 6.64 -5.78
C HIS A 198 -24.32 6.70 -4.43
N VAL A 199 -23.92 5.90 -3.44
CA VAL A 199 -24.56 5.87 -2.11
C VAL A 199 -23.53 5.58 -1.01
N ARG A 200 -23.66 6.26 0.14
CA ARG A 200 -23.00 5.85 1.39
C ARG A 200 -23.99 5.19 2.34
N THR A 201 -23.56 4.16 3.06
CA THR A 201 -24.47 3.25 3.76
C THR A 201 -24.28 3.23 5.27
N ASN A 202 -25.39 2.96 5.95
CA ASN A 202 -25.53 3.05 7.40
C ASN A 202 -24.82 1.90 8.11
N GLU A 203 -24.53 2.13 9.39
CA GLU A 203 -23.73 1.25 10.23
C GLU A 203 -24.13 1.38 11.71
N PRO A 204 -23.80 0.41 12.57
CA PRO A 204 -24.13 0.48 13.98
C PRO A 204 -23.30 1.50 14.76
N GLN A 205 -23.83 1.97 15.90
CA GLN A 205 -23.07 2.79 16.85
C GLN A 205 -21.74 2.11 17.18
N SER A 206 -20.65 2.87 17.15
CA SER A 206 -19.28 2.39 17.36
C SER A 206 -18.72 1.39 16.36
N VAL A 207 -19.46 1.01 15.32
CA VAL A 207 -19.12 -0.02 14.33
C VAL A 207 -18.82 -1.43 14.90
N MET A 208 -19.03 -1.66 16.19
CA MET A 208 -18.56 -2.85 16.91
C MET A 208 -19.66 -3.89 17.22
N HIS A 209 -20.75 -3.94 16.46
CA HIS A 209 -21.73 -5.02 16.61
C HIS A 209 -22.28 -5.55 15.28
N ILE A 210 -22.76 -6.80 15.31
CA ILE A 210 -23.36 -7.49 14.14
C ILE A 210 -24.84 -7.13 13.95
N ASP A 211 -25.14 -5.84 14.11
CA ASP A 211 -26.44 -5.19 13.88
C ASP A 211 -26.21 -3.85 13.17
N CYS A 212 -27.25 -3.07 12.88
CA CYS A 212 -27.14 -1.80 12.17
C CYS A 212 -28.14 -0.77 12.72
N SER A 213 -27.86 -0.25 13.90
CA SER A 213 -28.65 0.82 14.52
C SER A 213 -27.73 1.80 15.22
N ASN A 214 -28.02 3.10 15.06
CA ASN A 214 -27.30 4.17 15.73
C ASN A 214 -28.23 5.37 16.00
N PRO A 215 -27.89 6.26 16.95
CA PRO A 215 -28.71 7.43 17.26
C PRO A 215 -28.81 8.46 16.12
N ILE A 216 -27.91 8.46 15.14
CA ILE A 216 -27.89 9.44 14.04
C ILE A 216 -28.95 9.10 12.99
N TYR A 217 -28.95 7.88 12.45
CA TYR A 217 -29.84 7.48 11.35
C TYR A 217 -30.94 6.50 11.76
N GLY A 218 -30.88 5.97 12.98
CA GLY A 218 -31.77 4.91 13.44
C GLY A 218 -31.37 3.55 12.88
N THR A 219 -32.36 2.65 12.80
CA THR A 219 -32.16 1.23 12.51
C THR A 219 -32.30 0.93 11.01
N THR A 220 -31.37 0.16 10.46
CA THR A 220 -31.47 -0.49 9.16
C THR A 220 -31.99 -1.91 9.33
N VAL A 221 -33.07 -2.25 8.63
CA VAL A 221 -33.75 -3.56 8.76
C VAL A 221 -33.41 -4.51 7.61
N ASN A 222 -33.58 -5.81 7.84
CA ASN A 222 -33.35 -6.83 6.81
C ASN A 222 -34.43 -6.81 5.71
N PRO A 223 -34.06 -6.87 4.41
CA PRO A 223 -35.04 -6.86 3.32
C PRO A 223 -35.90 -8.14 3.25
N HIS A 224 -35.44 -9.28 3.75
CA HIS A 224 -36.19 -10.54 3.73
C HIS A 224 -37.17 -10.65 4.89
N ASN A 225 -36.91 -9.93 5.99
CA ASN A 225 -37.82 -9.83 7.13
C ASN A 225 -37.48 -8.59 7.97
N ARG A 226 -38.32 -7.56 7.90
CA ARG A 226 -38.07 -6.26 8.56
C ARG A 226 -38.08 -6.29 10.09
N THR A 227 -38.40 -7.42 10.74
CA THR A 227 -38.22 -7.59 12.20
C THR A 227 -36.85 -8.15 12.57
N LEU A 228 -36.04 -8.53 11.58
CA LEU A 228 -34.69 -9.04 11.75
C LEU A 228 -33.66 -7.98 11.40
N THR A 229 -32.46 -8.12 11.96
CA THR A 229 -31.33 -7.27 11.60
C THR A 229 -30.79 -7.59 10.21
N CYS A 230 -30.33 -6.55 9.51
CA CYS A 230 -29.54 -6.71 8.29
C CYS A 230 -28.10 -7.18 8.57
N GLY A 231 -27.75 -7.40 9.84
CA GLY A 231 -26.40 -7.76 10.29
C GLY A 231 -25.55 -6.50 10.46
N GLY A 232 -24.28 -6.70 10.80
CA GLY A 232 -23.37 -5.58 10.99
C GLY A 232 -21.91 -6.00 11.06
N SER A 233 -20.98 -5.04 11.08
CA SER A 233 -21.26 -3.61 11.08
C SER A 233 -21.51 -2.98 9.70
N SER A 234 -21.28 -3.69 8.59
CA SER A 234 -21.62 -3.20 7.24
C SER A 234 -23.09 -3.49 6.88
N GLY A 235 -24.02 -3.23 7.80
CA GLY A 235 -25.43 -3.60 7.66
C GLY A 235 -26.14 -2.88 6.52
N GLY A 236 -25.85 -1.59 6.34
CA GLY A 236 -26.35 -0.81 5.20
C GLY A 236 -25.89 -1.38 3.85
N GLU A 237 -24.63 -1.84 3.74
CA GLU A 237 -24.16 -2.57 2.56
C GLU A 237 -24.93 -3.89 2.37
N GLY A 238 -25.14 -4.66 3.44
CA GLY A 238 -25.94 -5.90 3.38
C GLY A 238 -27.33 -5.64 2.80
N ALA A 239 -28.06 -4.67 3.35
CA ALA A 239 -29.40 -4.31 2.85
C ALA A 239 -29.37 -3.75 1.42
N SER A 240 -28.37 -2.91 1.09
CA SER A 240 -28.12 -2.40 -0.26
C SER A 240 -28.01 -3.54 -1.28
N LEU A 241 -27.11 -4.50 -1.04
CA LEU A 241 -26.87 -5.62 -1.95
C LEU A 241 -28.04 -6.61 -1.95
N GLY A 242 -28.69 -6.84 -0.81
CA GLY A 242 -29.90 -7.67 -0.70
C GLY A 242 -31.07 -7.16 -1.55
N LEU A 243 -31.15 -5.84 -1.75
CA LEU A 243 -32.12 -5.18 -2.65
C LEU A 243 -31.51 -4.74 -3.99
N ARG A 244 -30.26 -5.14 -4.29
CA ARG A 244 -29.54 -4.83 -5.54
C ARG A 244 -29.45 -3.33 -5.85
N CYS A 245 -29.25 -2.52 -4.81
CA CYS A 245 -29.13 -1.06 -4.89
C CYS A 245 -27.77 -0.60 -5.42
N ALA A 246 -26.77 -1.49 -5.39
CA ALA A 246 -25.45 -1.32 -5.96
C ALA A 246 -25.05 -2.58 -6.71
N ALA A 247 -24.12 -2.46 -7.66
CA ALA A 247 -23.55 -3.61 -8.35
C ALA A 247 -22.41 -4.24 -7.52
N LEU A 248 -21.67 -3.41 -6.78
CA LEU A 248 -20.66 -3.79 -5.80
C LEU A 248 -20.83 -2.92 -4.55
N GLY A 249 -20.51 -3.47 -3.40
CA GLY A 249 -20.46 -2.77 -2.13
C GLY A 249 -19.09 -2.84 -1.50
N ILE A 250 -18.73 -1.85 -0.68
CA ILE A 250 -17.47 -1.85 0.08
C ILE A 250 -17.78 -1.70 1.57
N GLY A 251 -17.34 -2.68 2.36
CA GLY A 251 -17.46 -2.67 3.81
C GLY A 251 -16.13 -2.97 4.50
N THR A 252 -16.18 -3.04 5.83
CA THR A 252 -15.03 -3.37 6.69
C THR A 252 -15.32 -4.60 7.55
N ASP A 253 -14.31 -5.43 7.84
CA ASP A 253 -14.44 -6.68 8.61
C ASP A 253 -13.32 -6.84 9.64
N LEU A 254 -13.67 -6.64 10.93
CA LEU A 254 -12.82 -6.93 12.08
C LEU A 254 -13.22 -8.24 12.80
N GLY A 255 -14.51 -8.58 12.78
CA GLY A 255 -15.07 -9.74 13.50
C GLY A 255 -16.18 -10.48 12.75
N GLY A 256 -16.44 -10.14 11.48
CA GLY A 256 -17.60 -10.61 10.71
C GLY A 256 -18.32 -9.52 9.93
N SER A 257 -17.86 -8.27 10.01
CA SER A 257 -18.63 -7.11 9.58
C SER A 257 -18.90 -6.97 8.08
N VAL A 258 -18.26 -7.77 7.21
CA VAL A 258 -18.67 -7.94 5.80
C VAL A 258 -19.47 -9.24 5.63
N ARG A 259 -19.06 -10.30 6.31
CA ARG A 259 -19.61 -11.65 6.17
C ARG A 259 -21.01 -11.81 6.75
N VAL A 260 -21.30 -11.22 7.91
CA VAL A 260 -22.61 -11.34 8.57
C VAL A 260 -23.70 -10.57 7.80
N PRO A 261 -23.50 -9.30 7.38
CA PRO A 261 -24.47 -8.61 6.54
C PRO A 261 -24.73 -9.33 5.21
N ALA A 262 -23.68 -9.86 4.58
CA ALA A 262 -23.84 -10.67 3.38
C ALA A 262 -24.68 -11.92 3.63
N ALA A 263 -24.42 -12.63 4.74
CA ALA A 263 -25.20 -13.81 5.12
C ALA A 263 -26.68 -13.48 5.34
N PHE A 264 -26.95 -12.44 6.12
CA PHE A 264 -28.30 -12.10 6.58
C PHE A 264 -29.17 -11.54 5.45
N CYS A 265 -28.57 -10.79 4.52
CA CYS A 265 -29.30 -10.15 3.42
C CYS A 265 -29.24 -10.95 2.10
N GLY A 266 -28.60 -12.12 2.08
CA GLY A 266 -28.55 -13.00 0.92
C GLY A 266 -27.59 -12.52 -0.19
N ALA A 267 -26.48 -11.90 0.19
CA ALA A 267 -25.43 -11.44 -0.70
C ALA A 267 -24.14 -12.28 -0.56
N TYR A 268 -23.18 -12.05 -1.44
CA TYR A 268 -21.82 -12.57 -1.33
C TYR A 268 -20.95 -11.54 -0.61
N GLY A 269 -20.09 -12.00 0.29
CA GLY A 269 -19.15 -11.15 1.01
C GLY A 269 -17.79 -11.82 1.07
N LEU A 270 -16.74 -11.08 0.73
CA LEU A 270 -15.36 -11.55 0.89
C LEU A 270 -14.75 -10.85 2.08
N ARG A 271 -14.11 -11.60 2.97
CA ARG A 271 -13.12 -11.08 3.92
C ARG A 271 -11.75 -11.50 3.40
N THR A 272 -10.90 -10.54 3.06
CA THR A 272 -9.51 -10.79 2.64
C THR A 272 -8.61 -11.06 3.84
N THR A 273 -7.40 -11.55 3.58
CA THR A 273 -6.30 -11.52 4.56
C THR A 273 -5.99 -10.07 4.91
N ALA A 274 -5.58 -9.80 6.15
CA ALA A 274 -5.13 -8.46 6.52
C ALA A 274 -3.99 -7.98 5.61
N LEU A 275 -3.91 -6.65 5.42
CA LEU A 275 -2.91 -5.99 4.58
C LEU A 275 -2.96 -6.38 3.09
N ARG A 276 -4.07 -6.97 2.62
CA ARG A 276 -4.27 -7.27 1.21
C ARG A 276 -4.83 -6.08 0.43
N ASN A 277 -5.91 -5.51 0.95
CA ASN A 277 -6.56 -4.34 0.38
C ASN A 277 -6.12 -3.07 1.13
N PRO A 278 -6.04 -1.92 0.44
CA PRO A 278 -5.84 -0.63 1.08
C PRO A 278 -6.76 -0.39 2.26
N TYR A 279 -6.20 0.16 3.34
CA TYR A 279 -6.93 0.57 4.54
C TYR A 279 -6.81 2.08 4.82
N LYS A 280 -5.88 2.78 4.16
CA LYS A 280 -5.70 4.23 4.30
C LYS A 280 -6.99 4.99 3.94
N GLY A 281 -7.38 5.94 4.80
CA GLY A 281 -8.59 6.75 4.67
C GLY A 281 -9.83 6.10 5.31
N VAL A 282 -9.64 5.53 6.50
CA VAL A 282 -10.73 4.98 7.33
C VAL A 282 -10.77 5.75 8.64
N CYS A 283 -11.88 6.44 8.87
CA CYS A 283 -12.13 7.10 10.15
C CYS A 283 -12.59 6.03 11.15
N LEU A 284 -11.83 5.74 12.22
CA LEU A 284 -12.27 4.88 13.31
C LEU A 284 -11.50 5.23 14.60
N PRO A 285 -12.10 5.07 15.78
CA PRO A 285 -11.36 5.15 17.04
C PRO A 285 -10.38 3.98 17.21
N GLY A 286 -9.29 4.21 17.96
CA GLY A 286 -8.31 3.17 18.27
C GLY A 286 -7.26 2.96 17.17
N ALA A 287 -6.87 4.04 16.48
CA ALA A 287 -5.75 4.03 15.54
C ALA A 287 -4.50 3.39 16.20
N GLY A 288 -3.82 2.51 15.46
CA GLY A 288 -2.64 1.79 15.96
C GLY A 288 -2.92 0.41 16.58
N GLN A 289 -4.17 -0.04 16.64
CA GLN A 289 -4.45 -1.45 16.97
C GLN A 289 -3.96 -2.35 15.83
N GLU A 290 -3.00 -3.23 16.14
CA GLU A 290 -2.45 -4.21 15.19
C GLU A 290 -2.63 -5.68 15.62
N SER A 291 -3.28 -5.91 16.75
CA SER A 291 -3.42 -7.24 17.34
C SER A 291 -4.38 -8.14 16.56
N ILE A 292 -5.49 -7.59 16.06
CA ILE A 292 -6.37 -8.26 15.10
C ILE A 292 -6.76 -7.18 14.11
N ARG A 293 -6.19 -7.21 12.91
CA ARG A 293 -6.35 -6.12 11.95
C ARG A 293 -7.70 -6.21 11.25
N CYS A 294 -8.36 -5.07 11.15
CA CYS A 294 -9.54 -4.89 10.31
C CYS A 294 -9.14 -4.91 8.83
N VAL A 295 -10.06 -5.28 7.94
CA VAL A 295 -9.85 -5.26 6.48
C VAL A 295 -10.97 -4.49 5.79
N ILE A 296 -10.65 -3.77 4.71
CA ILE A 296 -11.65 -3.29 3.73
C ILE A 296 -11.88 -4.38 2.70
N SER A 297 -13.13 -4.77 2.43
CA SER A 297 -13.42 -5.84 1.48
C SER A 297 -14.80 -5.73 0.81
N PRO A 298 -15.00 -6.37 -0.36
CA PRO A 298 -16.21 -6.18 -1.15
C PRO A 298 -17.39 -7.06 -0.72
N LEU A 299 -18.59 -6.53 -0.96
CA LEU A 299 -19.85 -7.25 -1.05
C LEU A 299 -20.34 -7.24 -2.51
N ALA A 300 -21.01 -8.31 -2.94
CA ALA A 300 -21.54 -8.41 -4.30
C ALA A 300 -22.78 -9.32 -4.37
N ASN A 301 -23.45 -9.34 -5.51
CA ASN A 301 -24.54 -10.30 -5.77
C ASN A 301 -24.07 -11.62 -6.40
N THR A 302 -22.81 -11.71 -6.81
CA THR A 302 -22.22 -12.94 -7.36
C THR A 302 -20.79 -13.13 -6.84
N ALA A 303 -20.31 -14.38 -6.85
CA ALA A 303 -18.92 -14.67 -6.52
C ALA A 303 -17.94 -14.06 -7.56
N GLU A 304 -18.27 -14.10 -8.86
CA GLU A 304 -17.42 -13.56 -9.92
C GLU A 304 -17.11 -12.07 -9.71
N ASP A 305 -18.12 -11.30 -9.28
CA ASP A 305 -17.98 -9.87 -9.04
C ASP A 305 -17.04 -9.54 -7.86
N LEU A 306 -16.91 -10.44 -6.87
CA LEU A 306 -15.88 -10.30 -5.82
C LEU A 306 -14.48 -10.40 -6.43
N GLY A 307 -14.28 -11.31 -7.40
CA GLY A 307 -13.02 -11.45 -8.13
C GLY A 307 -12.72 -10.27 -9.05
N LEU A 308 -13.76 -9.71 -9.68
CA LEU A 308 -13.64 -8.48 -10.48
C LEU A 308 -13.14 -7.31 -9.62
N PHE A 309 -13.74 -7.09 -8.44
CA PHE A 309 -13.33 -6.04 -7.52
C PHE A 309 -11.87 -6.21 -7.10
N GLN A 310 -11.50 -7.40 -6.62
CA GLN A 310 -10.15 -7.67 -6.12
C GLN A 310 -9.09 -7.47 -7.21
N LYS A 311 -9.39 -7.93 -8.43
CA LYS A 311 -8.51 -7.71 -9.58
C LYS A 311 -8.37 -6.21 -9.88
N ALA A 312 -9.49 -5.49 -9.94
CA ALA A 312 -9.49 -4.07 -10.28
C ALA A 312 -8.67 -3.23 -9.31
N VAL A 313 -8.71 -3.54 -8.01
CA VAL A 313 -7.93 -2.84 -6.99
C VAL A 313 -6.45 -3.23 -7.04
N LEU A 314 -6.14 -4.53 -7.02
CA LEU A 314 -4.76 -5.00 -6.82
C LEU A 314 -3.89 -4.92 -8.08
N ASP A 315 -4.48 -4.89 -9.28
CA ASP A 315 -3.74 -4.64 -10.53
C ASP A 315 -3.15 -3.21 -10.57
N GLN A 316 -3.62 -2.30 -9.72
CA GLN A 316 -3.11 -0.93 -9.61
C GLN A 316 -1.95 -0.81 -8.61
N GLU A 317 -1.49 -1.94 -8.06
CA GLU A 317 -0.32 -1.98 -7.17
C GLU A 317 -0.41 -1.00 -5.99
N PRO A 318 -1.51 -1.02 -5.21
CA PRO A 318 -1.75 0.02 -4.20
C PRO A 318 -0.72 0.06 -3.06
N TRP A 319 0.11 -0.98 -2.92
CA TRP A 319 1.25 -1.02 -2.01
C TRP A 319 2.35 -0.01 -2.35
N GLU A 320 2.35 0.56 -3.57
CA GLU A 320 3.23 1.69 -3.92
C GLU A 320 2.81 2.99 -3.22
N VAL A 321 1.57 3.08 -2.71
CA VAL A 321 1.05 4.24 -1.95
C VAL A 321 0.90 3.93 -0.46
N GLU A 322 0.36 2.76 -0.12
CA GLU A 322 0.20 2.30 1.26
C GLU A 322 1.20 1.16 1.53
N THR A 323 2.39 1.53 2.01
CA THR A 323 3.54 0.62 2.16
C THR A 323 3.36 -0.50 3.19
N SER A 324 2.33 -0.41 4.04
CA SER A 324 1.96 -1.46 4.99
C SER A 324 1.34 -2.69 4.31
N LEU A 325 0.87 -2.55 3.06
CA LEU A 325 0.26 -3.63 2.30
C LEU A 325 1.28 -4.67 1.86
N VAL A 326 0.84 -5.92 1.80
CA VAL A 326 1.64 -7.01 1.22
C VAL A 326 1.65 -6.81 -0.30
N PRO A 327 2.82 -6.63 -0.95
CA PRO A 327 2.92 -6.36 -2.38
C PRO A 327 2.70 -7.62 -3.22
N GLN A 328 1.47 -8.11 -3.21
CA GLN A 328 1.08 -9.34 -3.88
C GLN A 328 0.02 -9.07 -4.95
N PRO A 329 0.40 -9.14 -6.24
CA PRO A 329 -0.53 -9.02 -7.35
C PRO A 329 -1.68 -10.02 -7.29
N TRP A 330 -2.78 -9.67 -7.97
CA TRP A 330 -3.90 -10.59 -8.12
C TRP A 330 -3.51 -11.80 -8.98
N LYS A 331 -3.47 -12.98 -8.36
CA LYS A 331 -3.17 -14.24 -9.06
C LYS A 331 -4.47 -14.91 -9.46
N GLN A 332 -4.87 -14.78 -10.72
CA GLN A 332 -6.00 -15.54 -11.24
C GLN A 332 -5.65 -17.04 -11.25
N ALA A 333 -6.16 -17.81 -10.29
CA ALA A 333 -6.00 -19.27 -10.28
C ALA A 333 -6.85 -19.90 -11.38
N SER A 334 -6.49 -21.13 -11.76
CA SER A 334 -7.37 -21.96 -12.56
C SER A 334 -8.46 -22.56 -11.67
N PRO A 335 -9.69 -22.78 -12.17
CA PRO A 335 -10.71 -23.49 -11.41
C PRO A 335 -10.17 -24.83 -10.92
N LEU A 336 -10.38 -25.10 -9.63
CA LEU A 336 -9.92 -26.33 -8.99
C LEU A 336 -10.67 -27.53 -9.57
N LYS A 337 -9.96 -28.64 -9.78
CA LYS A 337 -10.59 -29.86 -10.30
C LYS A 337 -11.26 -30.62 -9.15
N PRO A 338 -12.46 -31.18 -9.35
CA PRO A 338 -13.02 -32.15 -8.40
C PRO A 338 -12.00 -33.25 -8.07
N GLY A 339 -11.87 -33.58 -6.79
CA GLY A 339 -10.91 -34.54 -6.26
C GLY A 339 -9.47 -34.04 -6.10
N SER A 340 -9.15 -32.78 -6.47
CA SER A 340 -7.81 -32.20 -6.24
C SER A 340 -7.65 -31.45 -4.92
N PHE A 341 -8.72 -31.33 -4.14
CA PHE A 341 -8.78 -30.64 -2.86
C PHE A 341 -9.85 -31.27 -1.95
N THR A 342 -9.75 -30.98 -0.66
CA THR A 342 -10.64 -31.47 0.40
C THR A 342 -11.32 -30.31 1.12
N ILE A 343 -12.64 -30.40 1.27
CA ILE A 343 -13.43 -29.49 2.10
C ILE A 343 -13.76 -30.18 3.43
N GLY A 344 -13.33 -29.59 4.53
CA GLY A 344 -13.75 -29.93 5.88
C GLY A 344 -15.07 -29.25 6.24
N VAL A 345 -16.07 -29.99 6.71
CA VAL A 345 -17.34 -29.43 7.18
C VAL A 345 -17.28 -29.26 8.69
N MET A 346 -17.29 -28.01 9.13
CA MET A 346 -17.40 -27.66 10.54
C MET A 346 -18.88 -27.50 10.90
N TRP A 347 -19.46 -28.55 11.47
CA TRP A 347 -20.88 -28.62 11.80
C TRP A 347 -21.30 -27.70 12.95
N GLU A 348 -20.37 -27.44 13.86
CA GLU A 348 -20.49 -26.52 14.98
C GLU A 348 -19.10 -25.97 15.33
N ASP A 349 -19.04 -24.85 16.05
CA ASP A 349 -17.79 -24.23 16.53
C ASP A 349 -17.28 -24.81 17.86
N GLY A 350 -18.02 -25.75 18.46
CA GLY A 350 -17.70 -26.38 19.75
C GLY A 350 -18.11 -25.55 20.96
N LEU A 351 -18.73 -24.39 20.76
CA LEU A 351 -19.23 -23.50 21.81
C LEU A 351 -20.77 -23.45 21.78
N VAL A 352 -21.36 -23.13 20.62
CA VAL A 352 -22.81 -23.04 20.41
C VAL A 352 -23.20 -23.80 19.16
N ARG A 353 -24.10 -24.78 19.31
CA ARG A 353 -24.67 -25.50 18.17
C ARG A 353 -25.52 -24.59 17.29
N PRO A 354 -25.39 -24.68 15.95
CA PRO A 354 -26.26 -23.93 15.06
C PRO A 354 -27.72 -24.38 15.18
N HIS A 355 -28.64 -23.48 14.86
CA HIS A 355 -30.05 -23.77 14.73
C HIS A 355 -30.30 -24.80 13.61
N PRO A 356 -31.40 -25.57 13.69
CA PRO A 356 -31.79 -26.56 12.68
C PRO A 356 -31.66 -26.11 11.21
N PRO A 357 -32.09 -24.89 10.80
CA PRO A 357 -31.98 -24.48 9.39
C PRO A 357 -30.53 -24.32 8.93
N ALA A 358 -29.61 -23.84 9.78
CA ALA A 358 -28.20 -23.72 9.44
C ALA A 358 -27.55 -25.10 9.25
N LEU A 359 -27.89 -26.07 10.10
CA LEU A 359 -27.45 -27.46 9.93
C LEU A 359 -28.01 -28.10 8.66
N ARG A 360 -29.26 -27.79 8.28
CA ARG A 360 -29.84 -28.23 7.01
C ARG A 360 -29.11 -27.63 5.83
N ALA A 361 -28.77 -26.35 5.88
CA ALA A 361 -27.98 -25.68 4.85
C ALA A 361 -26.59 -26.34 4.69
N LEU A 362 -25.91 -26.66 5.79
CA LEU A 362 -24.63 -27.39 5.77
C LEU A 362 -24.77 -28.78 5.14
N ARG A 363 -25.81 -29.56 5.51
CA ARG A 363 -26.08 -30.88 4.91
C ARG A 363 -26.29 -30.76 3.41
N TYR A 364 -27.14 -29.83 2.99
CA TYR A 364 -27.43 -29.56 1.59
C TYR A 364 -26.15 -29.21 0.80
N ALA A 365 -25.34 -28.29 1.31
CA ALA A 365 -24.08 -27.90 0.67
C ALA A 365 -23.08 -29.07 0.61
N SER A 366 -22.91 -29.82 1.71
CA SER A 366 -22.06 -31.00 1.79
C SER A 366 -22.45 -32.06 0.76
N GLU A 367 -23.74 -32.36 0.61
CA GLU A 367 -24.26 -33.32 -0.38
C GLU A 367 -24.04 -32.85 -1.80
N LYS A 368 -24.24 -31.55 -2.09
CA LYS A 368 -23.98 -30.97 -3.42
C LYS A 368 -22.49 -31.04 -3.78
N LEU A 369 -21.60 -30.73 -2.84
CA LEU A 369 -20.15 -30.82 -3.03
C LEU A 369 -19.70 -32.26 -3.29
N LYS A 370 -20.18 -33.23 -2.49
CA LYS A 370 -19.94 -34.66 -2.71
C LYS A 370 -20.45 -35.12 -4.08
N SER A 371 -21.65 -34.69 -4.46
CA SER A 371 -22.25 -35.01 -5.77
C SER A 371 -21.46 -34.41 -6.95
N ALA A 372 -20.77 -33.29 -6.73
CA ALA A 372 -19.87 -32.68 -7.71
C ALA A 372 -18.49 -33.36 -7.77
N GLY A 373 -18.26 -34.43 -7.00
CA GLY A 373 -16.99 -35.17 -6.96
C GLY A 373 -15.90 -34.52 -6.12
N ILE A 374 -16.26 -33.61 -5.21
CA ILE A 374 -15.33 -32.98 -4.27
C ILE A 374 -15.19 -33.88 -3.02
N THR A 375 -13.96 -34.02 -2.52
CA THR A 375 -13.72 -34.75 -1.27
C THR A 375 -14.23 -33.91 -0.10
N VAL A 376 -15.18 -34.43 0.66
CA VAL A 376 -15.77 -33.74 1.81
C VAL A 376 -15.61 -34.61 3.06
N VAL A 377 -15.00 -34.04 4.09
CA VAL A 377 -14.74 -34.71 5.38
C VAL A 377 -15.32 -33.90 6.52
N ASP A 378 -15.58 -34.52 7.67
CA ASP A 378 -15.95 -33.77 8.87
C ASP A 378 -14.72 -33.04 9.44
N PHE A 379 -14.91 -31.82 9.91
CA PHE A 379 -13.87 -31.02 10.54
C PHE A 379 -14.30 -30.61 11.94
N GLU A 380 -13.60 -31.14 12.94
CA GLU A 380 -13.79 -30.75 14.33
C GLU A 380 -13.04 -29.43 14.63
N PRO A 381 -13.70 -28.40 15.18
CA PRO A 381 -13.09 -27.11 15.49
C PRO A 381 -11.94 -27.26 16.51
N TYR A 382 -10.88 -26.47 16.37
CA TYR A 382 -9.75 -26.50 17.29
C TYR A 382 -9.85 -25.41 18.35
N ASN A 383 -10.26 -25.81 19.56
CA ASN A 383 -10.23 -25.00 20.78
C ASN A 383 -10.75 -23.56 20.59
N HIS A 384 -11.95 -23.40 20.04
CA HIS A 384 -12.50 -22.06 19.75
C HIS A 384 -12.72 -21.24 21.03
N GLN A 385 -12.90 -21.86 22.20
CA GLN A 385 -12.95 -21.12 23.49
C GLN A 385 -11.67 -20.32 23.72
N GLU A 386 -10.52 -20.97 23.58
CA GLU A 386 -9.21 -20.32 23.66
C GLU A 386 -9.07 -19.19 22.65
N GLY A 387 -9.54 -19.41 21.42
CA GLY A 387 -9.59 -18.38 20.40
C GLY A 387 -10.41 -17.17 20.85
N MET A 388 -11.60 -17.38 21.42
CA MET A 388 -12.45 -16.30 21.91
C MET A 388 -11.88 -15.59 23.15
N ASP A 389 -11.16 -16.30 24.01
CA ASP A 389 -10.43 -15.69 25.12
C ASP A 389 -9.32 -14.74 24.63
N ILE A 390 -8.66 -15.08 23.51
CA ILE A 390 -7.69 -14.20 22.86
C ILE A 390 -8.39 -13.02 22.19
N VAL A 391 -9.47 -13.27 21.42
CA VAL A 391 -10.24 -12.23 20.71
C VAL A 391 -10.75 -11.18 21.68
N SER A 392 -11.41 -11.59 22.77
CA SER A 392 -11.97 -10.65 23.75
C SER A 392 -10.93 -9.68 24.31
N ARG A 393 -9.72 -10.18 24.57
CA ARG A 393 -8.60 -9.38 25.09
C ARG A 393 -7.97 -8.45 24.06
N LEU A 394 -7.90 -8.88 22.80
CA LEU A 394 -7.24 -8.13 21.74
C LEU A 394 -8.16 -7.13 21.02
N TYR A 395 -9.48 -7.28 21.07
CA TYR A 395 -10.42 -6.26 20.56
C TYR A 395 -10.42 -5.00 21.40
N PHE A 396 -10.36 -5.13 22.73
CA PHE A 396 -10.39 -4.00 23.66
C PHE A 396 -9.24 -4.08 24.68
N PRO A 397 -7.97 -3.94 24.25
CA PRO A 397 -6.83 -4.00 25.16
C PRO A 397 -6.90 -2.91 26.24
N GLU A 398 -7.55 -1.78 25.94
CA GLU A 398 -7.78 -0.66 26.86
C GLU A 398 -9.20 -0.63 27.46
N CYS A 399 -9.96 -1.73 27.41
CA CYS A 399 -11.34 -1.79 27.93
C CYS A 399 -12.33 -0.79 27.31
N ALA A 400 -12.14 -0.54 26.01
CA ALA A 400 -12.97 0.34 25.18
C ALA A 400 -13.01 1.81 25.66
N VAL A 401 -11.97 2.27 26.37
CA VAL A 401 -11.90 3.65 26.88
C VAL A 401 -12.04 4.67 25.75
N THR A 402 -11.29 4.52 24.64
CA THR A 402 -11.38 5.45 23.50
C THR A 402 -12.79 5.52 22.92
N GLN A 403 -13.48 4.39 22.80
CA GLN A 403 -14.84 4.35 22.28
C GLN A 403 -15.85 4.98 23.27
N LYS A 404 -15.69 4.71 24.57
CA LYS A 404 -16.54 5.28 25.63
C LYS A 404 -16.37 6.80 25.73
N ASP A 405 -15.14 7.30 25.69
CA ASP A 405 -14.82 8.73 25.76
C ASP A 405 -15.45 9.49 24.57
N LEU A 406 -15.46 8.89 23.37
CA LEU A 406 -16.12 9.49 22.21
C LEU A 406 -17.64 9.53 22.33
N LEU A 407 -18.28 8.48 22.86
CA LEU A 407 -19.73 8.50 23.14
C LEU A 407 -20.07 9.54 24.22
N GLU A 408 -19.24 9.64 25.27
CA GLU A 408 -19.43 10.65 26.32
C GLU A 408 -19.28 12.07 25.74
N LYS A 409 -18.28 12.29 24.89
CA LYS A 409 -18.05 13.59 24.22
C LYS A 409 -19.21 13.97 23.30
N GLY A 410 -19.81 13.02 22.60
CA GLY A 410 -20.95 13.28 21.72
C GLY A 410 -22.27 13.44 22.47
N GLY A 411 -22.37 12.89 23.68
CA GLY A 411 -23.54 13.00 24.56
C GLY A 411 -24.70 12.11 24.15
N GLU A 412 -24.52 11.22 23.17
CA GLU A 412 -25.55 10.29 22.72
C GLU A 412 -25.74 9.13 23.71
N PRO A 413 -26.95 8.53 23.77
CA PRO A 413 -27.17 7.34 24.56
C PRO A 413 -26.35 6.15 24.03
N VAL A 414 -25.74 5.40 24.96
CA VAL A 414 -25.04 4.15 24.63
C VAL A 414 -26.07 3.08 24.29
N ALA A 415 -25.95 2.48 23.10
CA ALA A 415 -26.82 1.40 22.67
C ALA A 415 -26.54 0.12 23.48
N PRO A 416 -27.56 -0.73 23.75
CA PRO A 416 -27.38 -1.96 24.53
C PRO A 416 -26.29 -2.90 23.97
N LEU A 417 -26.19 -3.03 22.64
CA LEU A 417 -25.15 -3.86 22.02
C LEU A 417 -23.75 -3.23 22.11
N SER A 418 -23.65 -1.89 22.10
CA SER A 418 -22.39 -1.18 22.37
C SER A 418 -21.94 -1.42 23.81
N ASP A 419 -22.85 -1.31 24.78
CA ASP A 419 -22.54 -1.61 26.18
C ASP A 419 -22.13 -3.07 26.37
N PHE A 420 -22.85 -4.01 25.75
CA PHE A 420 -22.49 -5.43 25.77
C PHE A 420 -21.08 -5.67 25.23
N ILE A 421 -20.76 -5.17 24.03
CA ILE A 421 -19.47 -5.47 23.40
C ILE A 421 -18.29 -4.76 24.09
N PHE A 422 -18.49 -3.57 24.66
CA PHE A 422 -17.43 -2.89 25.42
C PHE A 422 -17.09 -3.57 26.74
N ASN A 423 -17.99 -4.43 27.24
CA ASN A 423 -17.78 -5.27 28.41
C ASN A 423 -17.42 -6.72 28.04
N PHE A 424 -17.13 -7.00 26.76
CA PHE A 424 -16.72 -8.32 26.29
C PHE A 424 -15.34 -8.73 26.83
N ALA A 425 -14.44 -7.77 27.02
CA ALA A 425 -13.17 -7.97 27.69
C ALA A 425 -13.34 -7.83 29.21
N PRO A 426 -12.59 -8.58 30.04
CA PRO A 426 -12.56 -8.34 31.49
C PRO A 426 -12.18 -6.89 31.82
N PRO A 427 -12.72 -6.30 32.90
CA PRO A 427 -12.68 -4.85 33.18
C PRO A 427 -11.34 -4.39 33.75
N ARG A 428 -10.24 -4.79 33.09
CA ARG A 428 -8.89 -4.39 33.42
C ARG A 428 -8.09 -4.25 32.12
N PRO A 429 -7.53 -3.06 31.83
CA PRO A 429 -6.71 -2.87 30.64
C PRO A 429 -5.46 -3.75 30.71
N LEU A 430 -4.99 -4.17 29.54
CA LEU A 430 -3.73 -4.88 29.38
C LEU A 430 -2.57 -3.89 29.47
N THR A 431 -1.52 -4.27 30.20
CA THR A 431 -0.21 -3.64 30.02
C THR A 431 0.35 -3.96 28.63
N ILE A 432 1.35 -3.21 28.18
CA ILE A 432 2.04 -3.48 26.90
C ILE A 432 2.60 -4.91 26.87
N GLN A 433 3.21 -5.36 27.96
CA GLN A 433 3.79 -6.71 28.08
C GLN A 433 2.70 -7.79 28.00
N GLU A 434 1.54 -7.58 28.64
CA GLU A 434 0.42 -8.50 28.54
C GLU A 434 -0.17 -8.52 27.13
N ASN A 435 -0.33 -7.37 26.48
CA ASN A 435 -0.78 -7.30 25.09
C ASN A 435 0.17 -8.09 24.16
N TRP A 436 1.49 -7.91 24.30
CA TRP A 436 2.47 -8.68 23.56
C TRP A 436 2.37 -10.18 23.84
N ALA A 437 2.14 -10.59 25.09
CA ALA A 437 1.92 -11.98 25.43
C ALA A 437 0.67 -12.56 24.75
N PHE A 438 -0.42 -11.78 24.66
CA PHE A 438 -1.61 -12.18 23.90
C PHE A 438 -1.36 -12.23 22.38
N ASN A 439 -0.52 -11.35 21.82
CA ASN A 439 -0.11 -11.43 20.42
C ASN A 439 0.72 -12.70 20.14
N VAL A 440 1.64 -13.06 21.03
CA VAL A 440 2.37 -14.35 20.94
C VAL A 440 1.41 -15.53 21.04
N ARG A 441 0.42 -15.47 21.95
CA ARG A 441 -0.61 -16.51 22.10
C ARG A 441 -1.50 -16.63 20.87
N ARG A 442 -1.88 -15.51 20.25
CA ARG A 442 -2.59 -15.44 18.96
C ARG A 442 -1.78 -16.14 17.86
N ASP A 443 -0.50 -15.84 17.73
CA ASP A 443 0.33 -16.42 16.67
C ASP A 443 0.57 -17.92 16.88
N ALA A 444 0.76 -18.35 18.13
CA ALA A 444 0.80 -19.77 18.48
C ALA A 444 -0.53 -20.49 18.15
N PHE A 445 -1.67 -19.84 18.40
CA PHE A 445 -2.99 -20.36 18.04
C PHE A 445 -3.15 -20.51 16.52
N ARG A 446 -2.72 -19.50 15.74
CA ARG A 446 -2.69 -19.54 14.27
C ARG A 446 -1.88 -20.72 13.74
N ASP A 447 -0.64 -20.87 14.20
CA ASP A 447 0.26 -21.93 13.76
C ASP A 447 -0.34 -23.32 14.06
N GLN A 448 -0.91 -23.48 15.24
CA GLN A 448 -1.48 -24.75 15.66
C GLN A 448 -2.77 -25.09 14.91
N TYR A 449 -3.64 -24.10 14.65
CA TYR A 449 -4.84 -24.30 13.84
C TYR A 449 -4.47 -24.69 12.41
N HIS A 450 -3.51 -23.98 11.80
CA HIS A 450 -3.00 -24.28 10.47
C HIS A 450 -2.40 -25.69 10.39
N LYS A 451 -1.59 -26.08 11.38
CA LYS A 451 -1.02 -27.42 11.50
C LYS A 451 -2.10 -28.51 11.56
N ILE A 452 -3.21 -28.27 12.26
CA ILE A 452 -4.32 -29.22 12.34
C ILE A 452 -5.02 -29.38 10.99
N MET A 453 -5.30 -28.28 10.30
CA MET A 453 -5.88 -28.33 8.95
C MET A 453 -4.99 -29.14 8.00
N LYS A 454 -3.67 -28.86 8.00
CA LYS A 454 -2.69 -29.57 7.18
C LYS A 454 -2.59 -31.05 7.52
N ASN A 455 -2.50 -31.41 8.81
CA ASN A 455 -2.41 -32.79 9.25
C ASN A 455 -3.66 -33.61 8.93
N ARG A 456 -4.83 -32.96 8.88
CA ARG A 456 -6.10 -33.57 8.47
C ARG A 456 -6.32 -33.55 6.95
N GLY A 457 -5.40 -32.96 6.18
CA GLY A 457 -5.49 -32.86 4.73
C GLY A 457 -6.70 -32.04 4.25
N VAL A 458 -7.04 -30.97 4.98
CA VAL A 458 -8.17 -30.08 4.69
C VAL A 458 -7.66 -28.77 4.09
N ASP A 459 -8.14 -28.44 2.88
CA ASP A 459 -7.75 -27.23 2.16
C ASP A 459 -8.69 -26.05 2.48
N PHE A 460 -10.00 -26.35 2.59
CA PHE A 460 -11.05 -25.38 2.88
C PHE A 460 -11.95 -25.86 4.01
N ILE A 461 -12.49 -24.92 4.80
CA ILE A 461 -13.52 -25.21 5.81
C ILE A 461 -14.85 -24.61 5.35
N LEU A 462 -15.87 -25.44 5.22
CA LEU A 462 -17.26 -25.02 5.07
C LEU A 462 -17.91 -24.95 6.47
N CYS A 463 -18.47 -23.80 6.82
CA CYS A 463 -19.10 -23.60 8.12
C CYS A 463 -20.26 -22.58 8.08
N PRO A 464 -21.08 -22.49 9.15
CA PRO A 464 -22.08 -21.43 9.28
C PRO A 464 -21.44 -20.05 9.33
N ALA A 465 -22.13 -19.04 8.78
CA ALA A 465 -21.75 -17.62 8.94
C ALA A 465 -22.28 -17.00 10.25
N TYR A 466 -23.25 -17.65 10.88
CA TYR A 466 -23.86 -17.29 12.16
C TYR A 466 -24.52 -18.55 12.76
N VAL A 467 -24.98 -18.49 14.02
CA VAL A 467 -25.68 -19.62 14.66
C VAL A 467 -26.94 -20.05 13.92
N GLY A 468 -27.55 -19.17 13.13
CA GLY A 468 -28.80 -19.44 12.43
C GLY A 468 -29.11 -18.43 11.34
N PRO A 469 -30.40 -18.19 11.02
CA PRO A 469 -30.80 -17.07 10.17
C PRO A 469 -30.47 -15.72 10.85
N ALA A 470 -30.76 -14.62 10.16
CA ALA A 470 -30.56 -13.27 10.68
C ALA A 470 -31.20 -13.10 12.07
N ALA A 471 -30.45 -12.56 13.04
CA ALA A 471 -30.96 -12.34 14.40
C ALA A 471 -32.09 -11.31 14.44
N LYS A 472 -32.85 -11.29 15.54
CA LYS A 472 -33.77 -10.18 15.83
C LYS A 472 -32.99 -8.87 16.02
N LEU A 473 -33.65 -7.76 15.76
CA LEU A 473 -33.10 -6.42 16.00
C LEU A 473 -32.63 -6.29 17.45
N CYS A 474 -31.44 -5.74 17.62
CA CYS A 474 -30.73 -5.54 18.88
C CYS A 474 -30.35 -6.83 19.63
N ASP A 475 -30.34 -8.00 18.98
CA ASP A 475 -30.07 -9.30 19.63
C ASP A 475 -28.92 -10.13 19.01
N GLY A 476 -28.13 -9.50 18.13
CA GLY A 476 -26.94 -10.10 17.50
C GLY A 476 -25.73 -10.21 18.44
N HIS A 477 -25.79 -11.10 19.43
CA HIS A 477 -24.75 -11.22 20.47
C HIS A 477 -23.61 -12.19 20.11
N TYR A 478 -23.83 -13.15 19.21
CA TYR A 478 -22.92 -14.28 19.02
C TYR A 478 -22.00 -14.15 17.79
N ILE A 479 -20.74 -13.77 18.00
CA ILE A 479 -19.74 -13.55 16.95
C ILE A 479 -18.73 -14.70 16.65
N PRO A 480 -18.55 -15.77 17.46
CA PRO A 480 -17.48 -16.76 17.25
C PRO A 480 -17.37 -17.38 15.86
N TYR A 481 -18.49 -17.69 15.20
CA TYR A 481 -18.52 -18.28 13.84
C TYR A 481 -17.77 -17.44 12.80
N THR A 482 -17.63 -16.13 13.00
CA THR A 482 -16.86 -15.25 12.10
C THR A 482 -15.58 -14.74 12.72
N ALA A 483 -15.58 -14.41 14.02
CA ALA A 483 -14.46 -13.80 14.72
C ALA A 483 -13.22 -14.71 14.78
N ILE A 484 -13.42 -16.04 14.87
CA ILE A 484 -12.29 -16.98 14.89
C ILE A 484 -11.45 -16.88 13.61
N TRP A 485 -12.08 -16.60 12.47
CA TRP A 485 -11.37 -16.45 11.21
C TRP A 485 -10.58 -15.13 11.19
N ASN A 486 -11.09 -14.04 11.79
CA ASN A 486 -10.33 -12.79 11.98
C ASN A 486 -9.10 -13.02 12.84
N LEU A 487 -9.25 -13.73 13.96
CA LEU A 487 -8.13 -14.14 14.81
C LEU A 487 -7.10 -14.90 14.00
N LEU A 488 -7.53 -15.85 13.16
CA LEU A 488 -6.65 -16.67 12.33
C LEU A 488 -6.06 -15.94 11.13
N ASP A 489 -6.55 -14.74 10.83
CA ASP A 489 -6.26 -13.98 9.61
C ASP A 489 -6.52 -14.76 8.30
N GLN A 490 -7.50 -15.66 8.33
CA GLN A 490 -7.86 -16.48 7.17
C GLN A 490 -8.90 -15.81 6.29
N PRO A 491 -8.70 -15.78 4.96
CA PRO A 491 -9.67 -15.19 4.07
C PRO A 491 -10.90 -16.10 3.97
N ALA A 492 -12.08 -15.49 3.84
CA ALA A 492 -13.35 -16.20 3.92
C ALA A 492 -14.40 -15.59 2.98
N ILE A 493 -15.17 -16.43 2.28
CA ILE A 493 -16.29 -16.00 1.44
C ILE A 493 -17.60 -16.48 2.07
N THR A 494 -18.48 -15.55 2.38
CA THR A 494 -19.89 -15.85 2.65
C THR A 494 -20.67 -15.91 1.35
N PHE A 495 -21.58 -16.88 1.24
CA PHE A 495 -22.45 -17.04 0.09
C PHE A 495 -23.87 -17.52 0.51
N PRO A 496 -24.91 -17.08 -0.21
CA PRO A 496 -26.27 -17.58 0.01
C PRO A 496 -26.40 -19.01 -0.53
N THR A 497 -27.09 -19.88 0.20
CA THR A 497 -27.31 -21.28 -0.22
C THR A 497 -28.48 -21.44 -1.20
N GLY A 498 -29.32 -20.42 -1.34
CA GLY A 498 -30.61 -20.47 -2.03
C GLY A 498 -31.73 -21.10 -1.20
N LEU A 499 -31.42 -21.63 -0.01
CA LEU A 499 -32.41 -22.10 0.94
C LEU A 499 -32.90 -20.96 1.83
N LYS A 500 -34.10 -21.15 2.36
CA LYS A 500 -34.74 -20.27 3.34
C LYS A 500 -35.20 -21.10 4.53
N VAL A 501 -35.46 -20.47 5.68
CA VAL A 501 -36.09 -21.14 6.83
C VAL A 501 -37.44 -21.75 6.41
N GLU A 502 -37.63 -23.02 6.77
CA GLU A 502 -38.85 -23.77 6.51
C GLU A 502 -39.57 -24.11 7.82
N PRO A 503 -40.91 -24.31 7.81
CA PRO A 503 -41.66 -24.74 9.00
C PRO A 503 -41.18 -26.07 9.60
N THR A 504 -40.50 -26.89 8.81
CA THR A 504 -39.92 -28.19 9.21
C THR A 504 -38.61 -28.05 9.97
N ASP A 505 -38.00 -26.87 9.99
CA ASP A 505 -36.78 -26.57 10.74
C ASP A 505 -37.10 -26.35 12.23
N THR A 506 -37.78 -27.29 12.88
CA THR A 506 -38.19 -27.16 14.29
C THR A 506 -37.01 -27.41 15.24
N PRO A 507 -36.94 -26.71 16.39
CA PRO A 507 -35.97 -27.03 17.44
C PRO A 507 -36.05 -28.50 17.86
N TYR A 508 -34.91 -29.12 18.09
CA TYR A 508 -34.79 -30.47 18.64
C TYR A 508 -35.41 -30.55 20.05
N SER A 509 -36.34 -31.49 20.24
CA SER A 509 -37.07 -31.67 21.50
C SER A 509 -36.24 -32.28 22.63
N ASP A 510 -35.14 -32.95 22.28
CA ASP A 510 -34.19 -33.58 23.19
C ASP A 510 -32.91 -32.73 23.40
N PHE A 511 -32.92 -31.47 22.95
CA PHE A 511 -31.80 -30.56 23.11
C PHE A 511 -31.46 -30.33 24.60
N LYS A 512 -30.19 -30.52 24.94
CA LYS A 512 -29.63 -30.23 26.26
C LYS A 512 -28.48 -29.23 26.10
N PRO A 513 -28.61 -27.99 26.62
CA PRO A 513 -27.55 -27.01 26.49
C PRO A 513 -26.29 -27.42 27.26
N ARG A 514 -25.11 -27.11 26.71
CA ARG A 514 -23.81 -27.35 27.33
C ARG A 514 -23.35 -26.17 28.18
N SER A 515 -23.88 -24.99 27.91
CA SER A 515 -23.58 -23.73 28.59
C SER A 515 -24.81 -22.81 28.59
N ALA A 516 -24.80 -21.80 29.46
CA ALA A 516 -25.85 -20.78 29.51
C ALA A 516 -25.90 -19.94 28.21
N GLU A 517 -24.75 -19.72 27.57
CA GLU A 517 -24.69 -19.06 26.26
C GLU A 517 -25.36 -19.90 25.18
N GLU A 518 -25.10 -21.21 25.13
CA GLU A 518 -25.73 -22.09 24.17
C GLU A 518 -27.25 -22.18 24.39
N GLU A 519 -27.69 -22.25 25.65
CA GLU A 519 -29.12 -22.19 25.98
C GLU A 519 -29.76 -20.88 25.49
N ARG A 520 -29.11 -19.74 25.78
CA ARG A 520 -29.58 -18.42 25.36
C ARG A 520 -29.71 -18.33 23.84
N GLU A 521 -28.67 -18.68 23.10
CA GLU A 521 -28.70 -18.58 21.63
C GLU A 521 -29.66 -19.57 20.99
N TYR A 522 -29.76 -20.80 21.53
CA TYR A 522 -30.68 -21.80 21.01
C TYR A 522 -32.15 -21.40 21.20
N ASN A 523 -32.49 -20.80 22.35
CA ASN A 523 -33.85 -20.37 22.68
C ASN A 523 -34.34 -19.16 21.86
N LYS A 524 -33.47 -18.49 21.09
CA LYS A 524 -33.85 -17.36 20.23
C LYS A 524 -34.61 -17.76 18.97
N TYR A 525 -34.61 -19.04 18.62
CA TYR A 525 -35.08 -19.52 17.32
C TYR A 525 -36.44 -20.20 17.37
N SER A 526 -37.30 -19.81 16.43
CA SER A 526 -38.55 -20.50 16.07
C SER A 526 -38.74 -20.44 14.55
N PRO A 527 -39.26 -21.49 13.90
CA PRO A 527 -39.42 -21.47 12.44
C PRO A 527 -40.43 -20.40 11.98
N GLU A 528 -41.43 -20.05 12.79
CA GLU A 528 -42.46 -19.07 12.45
C GLU A 528 -41.92 -17.64 12.40
N GLU A 529 -41.12 -17.22 13.39
CA GLU A 529 -40.62 -15.85 13.47
C GLU A 529 -39.56 -15.54 12.41
N TYR A 530 -38.85 -16.57 11.94
CA TYR A 530 -37.77 -16.45 10.96
C TYR A 530 -38.17 -17.00 9.58
N ALA A 531 -39.47 -17.22 9.35
CA ALA A 531 -39.98 -17.76 8.10
C ALA A 531 -39.44 -16.97 6.89
N GLU A 532 -39.06 -17.69 5.84
CA GLU A 532 -38.47 -17.17 4.61
C GLU A 532 -37.11 -16.46 4.74
N ALA A 533 -36.54 -16.32 5.93
CA ALA A 533 -35.22 -15.74 6.09
C ALA A 533 -34.17 -16.58 5.32
N PRO A 534 -33.28 -15.94 4.55
CA PRO A 534 -32.30 -16.65 3.73
C PRO A 534 -31.27 -17.36 4.61
N LEU A 535 -30.78 -18.50 4.11
CA LEU A 535 -29.72 -19.27 4.74
C LEU A 535 -28.43 -19.12 3.96
N ALA A 536 -27.36 -18.77 4.66
CA ALA A 536 -26.03 -18.56 4.11
C ALA A 536 -24.99 -19.35 4.90
N LEU A 537 -23.89 -19.67 4.22
CA LEU A 537 -22.73 -20.34 4.78
C LEU A 537 -21.49 -19.54 4.42
N GLN A 538 -20.35 -19.87 5.04
CA GLN A 538 -19.06 -19.35 4.62
C GLN A 538 -18.08 -20.48 4.31
N ILE A 539 -17.17 -20.20 3.39
CA ILE A 539 -16.02 -21.05 3.08
C ILE A 539 -14.73 -20.31 3.43
N VAL A 540 -13.85 -20.96 4.19
CA VAL A 540 -12.61 -20.39 4.70
C VAL A 540 -11.42 -21.14 4.12
N GLU A 541 -10.33 -20.43 3.79
CA GLU A 541 -9.12 -21.01 3.21
C GLU A 541 -7.88 -20.80 4.11
N THR A 542 -6.85 -21.66 3.95
CA THR A 542 -5.58 -21.59 4.69
C THR A 542 -4.59 -20.53 4.19
N TYR A 543 -4.58 -20.19 2.90
CA TYR A 543 -3.74 -19.18 2.25
C TYR A 543 -4.47 -18.65 1.01
N GLU A 544 -4.15 -17.47 0.49
CA GLU A 544 -4.90 -16.87 -0.63
C GLU A 544 -4.74 -17.61 -1.99
N ASN A 545 -5.43 -18.74 -2.18
CA ASN A 545 -5.89 -19.19 -3.50
C ASN A 545 -7.39 -19.00 -3.67
N ILE A 546 -8.00 -18.00 -3.02
CA ILE A 546 -9.43 -17.70 -3.15
C ILE A 546 -9.86 -17.54 -4.62
N THR A 547 -8.91 -17.23 -5.50
CA THR A 547 -9.10 -17.22 -6.95
C THR A 547 -9.51 -18.58 -7.56
N GLY A 548 -9.25 -19.70 -6.91
CA GLY A 548 -9.64 -21.05 -7.33
C GLY A 548 -11.10 -21.41 -6.99
N CYS A 549 -11.66 -20.79 -5.95
CA CYS A 549 -13.06 -20.92 -5.53
C CYS A 549 -14.01 -19.96 -6.25
N LEU A 550 -13.47 -18.88 -6.84
CA LEU A 550 -14.25 -17.85 -7.55
C LEU A 550 -14.58 -18.21 -9.01
N ILE A 551 -14.19 -19.40 -9.50
CA ILE A 551 -14.38 -19.79 -10.90
C ILE A 551 -15.29 -21.01 -11.02
N MET A 552 -16.54 -20.77 -11.44
CA MET A 552 -17.35 -21.77 -12.14
C MET A 552 -16.94 -21.80 -13.62
N PRO A 553 -16.95 -22.96 -14.31
CA PRO A 553 -16.37 -23.09 -15.64
C PRO A 553 -17.30 -22.54 -16.72
N ASP A 554 -17.13 -21.27 -17.12
CA ASP A 554 -17.61 -20.81 -18.42
C ASP A 554 -16.45 -20.74 -19.41
N ALA A 555 -16.37 -21.77 -20.26
CA ALA A 555 -15.44 -21.81 -21.37
C ALA A 555 -15.75 -20.65 -22.33
N LYS A 556 -14.82 -19.69 -22.48
CA LYS A 556 -14.90 -18.63 -23.50
C LYS A 556 -15.07 -19.25 -24.90
N LEU A 557 -16.28 -19.15 -25.45
CA LEU A 557 -16.62 -19.56 -26.81
C LEU A 557 -16.16 -18.49 -27.81
N ARG A 558 -15.55 -18.88 -28.93
CA ARG A 558 -15.17 -17.94 -29.99
C ARG A 558 -16.40 -17.30 -30.65
N ALA A 559 -16.41 -15.97 -30.79
CA ALA A 559 -17.54 -15.21 -31.33
C ALA A 559 -17.86 -15.46 -32.82
N LYS A 560 -16.89 -15.82 -33.68
CA LYS A 560 -17.11 -16.12 -35.12
C LYS A 560 -16.10 -17.12 -35.66
N THR A 561 -16.56 -18.19 -36.32
CA THR A 561 -15.63 -19.24 -36.77
C THR A 561 -16.01 -20.01 -38.05
N GLY A 562 -17.10 -19.66 -38.75
CA GLY A 562 -17.53 -20.35 -39.98
C GLY A 562 -18.05 -21.78 -39.78
N CYS A 563 -18.73 -22.34 -40.80
CA CYS A 563 -19.24 -23.72 -40.75
C CYS A 563 -18.09 -24.77 -40.72
N VAL A 564 -18.37 -25.96 -40.20
CA VAL A 564 -17.38 -27.06 -40.06
C VAL A 564 -16.76 -27.43 -41.41
N THR A 565 -17.57 -27.48 -42.46
CA THR A 565 -17.14 -27.83 -43.83
C THR A 565 -16.14 -26.84 -44.39
N CYS A 566 -16.35 -25.53 -44.18
CA CYS A 566 -15.41 -24.48 -44.58
C CYS A 566 -14.14 -24.49 -43.72
N ARG A 567 -14.27 -24.74 -42.41
CA ARG A 567 -13.14 -24.86 -41.47
C ARG A 567 -12.20 -26.01 -41.85
N GLN A 568 -12.72 -27.20 -42.10
CA GLN A 568 -11.92 -28.37 -42.48
C GLN A 568 -11.13 -28.12 -43.78
N ARG A 569 -11.70 -27.34 -44.69
CA ARG A 569 -11.09 -27.00 -45.98
C ARG A 569 -10.26 -25.70 -45.94
N ARG A 570 -10.16 -25.05 -44.77
CA ARG A 570 -9.43 -23.78 -44.56
C ARG A 570 -9.86 -22.67 -45.54
N VAL A 571 -11.14 -22.59 -45.86
CA VAL A 571 -11.71 -21.54 -46.71
C VAL A 571 -12.61 -20.60 -45.91
N LYS A 572 -12.63 -19.31 -46.28
CA LYS A 572 -13.45 -18.30 -45.59
C LYS A 572 -14.93 -18.64 -45.73
N CYS A 573 -15.64 -18.61 -44.62
CA CYS A 573 -17.08 -18.80 -44.53
C CYS A 573 -17.75 -17.44 -44.35
N ASP A 574 -18.79 -17.19 -45.12
CA ASP A 574 -19.61 -15.96 -45.05
C ASP A 574 -20.76 -16.07 -44.03
N GLU A 575 -20.89 -17.23 -43.40
CA GLU A 575 -21.81 -17.50 -42.29
C GLU A 575 -23.31 -17.38 -42.63
N GLY A 576 -23.69 -17.43 -43.92
CA GLY A 576 -25.09 -17.46 -44.34
C GLY A 576 -25.85 -18.71 -43.85
N LYS A 577 -27.09 -18.53 -43.37
CA LYS A 577 -28.01 -19.61 -42.98
C LYS A 577 -29.12 -19.78 -44.05
N PRO A 578 -29.60 -21.02 -44.33
CA PRO A 578 -29.27 -22.29 -43.67
C PRO A 578 -27.94 -22.92 -44.12
N SER A 579 -27.40 -22.50 -45.26
CA SER A 579 -26.09 -22.95 -45.80
C SER A 579 -25.29 -21.76 -46.29
N CYS A 580 -23.99 -21.73 -45.95
CA CYS A 580 -23.08 -20.67 -46.37
C CYS A 580 -22.87 -20.69 -47.90
N ARG A 581 -22.60 -19.54 -48.52
CA ARG A 581 -22.49 -19.42 -50.00
C ARG A 581 -21.41 -20.33 -50.57
N ASN A 582 -20.34 -20.55 -49.81
CA ASN A 582 -19.23 -21.40 -50.19
C ASN A 582 -19.57 -22.91 -50.14
N CYS A 583 -20.52 -23.34 -49.29
CA CYS A 583 -21.02 -24.72 -49.30
C CYS A 583 -22.07 -24.91 -50.39
N SER A 584 -23.00 -23.95 -50.54
CA SER A 584 -24.06 -24.01 -51.54
C SER A 584 -23.53 -24.03 -52.98
N ARG A 585 -22.52 -23.21 -53.29
CA ARG A 585 -21.92 -23.13 -54.63
C ARG A 585 -21.27 -24.43 -55.11
N PHE A 586 -20.76 -25.24 -54.19
CA PHE A 586 -20.05 -26.49 -54.52
C PHE A 586 -20.86 -27.74 -54.15
N GLY A 587 -22.16 -27.62 -53.89
CA GLY A 587 -23.04 -28.74 -53.56
C GLY A 587 -22.63 -29.49 -52.28
N ARG A 588 -22.11 -28.78 -51.26
CA ARG A 588 -21.58 -29.39 -50.04
C ARG A 588 -22.56 -29.30 -48.89
N SER A 589 -22.60 -30.35 -48.06
CA SER A 589 -23.33 -30.32 -46.79
C SER A 589 -22.71 -29.29 -45.84
N CYS A 590 -23.50 -28.29 -45.44
CA CYS A 590 -23.09 -27.22 -44.54
C CYS A 590 -23.54 -27.55 -43.12
N SER A 591 -22.59 -27.84 -42.23
CA SER A 591 -22.86 -28.11 -40.81
C SER A 591 -22.16 -27.08 -39.92
N TRP A 592 -22.84 -26.64 -38.87
CA TRP A 592 -22.33 -25.62 -37.94
C TRP A 592 -21.58 -26.27 -36.77
N PRO A 593 -20.50 -25.64 -36.27
CA PRO A 593 -19.73 -26.20 -35.16
C PRO A 593 -20.57 -26.27 -33.88
N LYS A 594 -20.40 -27.34 -33.09
CA LYS A 594 -21.00 -27.45 -31.75
C LYS A 594 -20.17 -26.63 -30.76
N ALA A 595 -20.70 -26.36 -29.55
CA ALA A 595 -19.97 -25.62 -28.51
C ALA A 595 -18.57 -26.20 -28.21
N THR A 596 -18.43 -27.53 -28.25
CA THR A 596 -17.14 -28.24 -28.11
C THR A 596 -16.14 -27.95 -29.24
N ASP A 597 -16.62 -27.63 -30.45
CA ASP A 597 -15.79 -27.29 -31.62
C ASP A 597 -15.34 -25.82 -31.61
N MET A 598 -15.87 -25.00 -30.70
CA MET A 598 -15.61 -23.55 -30.61
C MET A 598 -14.62 -23.16 -29.51
N ALA A 599 -14.09 -24.13 -28.77
CA ALA A 599 -13.02 -23.92 -27.78
C ALA A 599 -11.70 -23.46 -28.44
N ASP A 600 -11.03 -22.45 -27.87
CA ASP A 600 -9.78 -21.91 -28.42
C ASP A 600 -8.62 -22.91 -28.28
N LYS A 601 -8.15 -23.45 -29.41
CA LYS A 601 -7.07 -24.44 -29.47
C LYS A 601 -5.68 -23.87 -29.10
N ARG A 602 -5.51 -22.55 -28.99
CA ARG A 602 -4.24 -21.93 -28.56
C ARG A 602 -3.91 -22.20 -27.08
N HIS A 603 -4.88 -22.65 -26.29
CA HIS A 603 -4.68 -23.04 -24.89
C HIS A 603 -4.54 -24.56 -24.68
N ARG A 604 -4.48 -25.36 -25.77
CA ARG A 604 -4.19 -26.80 -25.67
C ARG A 604 -2.67 -26.99 -25.77
N ARG A 605 -2.01 -27.31 -24.65
CA ARG A 605 -0.57 -27.66 -24.63
C ARG A 605 -0.25 -28.71 -25.69
N ARG A 606 0.88 -28.54 -26.39
CA ARG A 606 1.52 -29.57 -27.22
C ARG A 606 1.68 -30.85 -26.40
N ARG A 607 1.13 -31.96 -26.89
CA ARG A 607 1.34 -33.30 -26.33
C ARG A 607 2.74 -33.76 -26.77
N ALA A 608 3.65 -33.98 -25.85
CA ALA A 608 4.93 -34.62 -26.14
C ALA A 608 4.69 -36.08 -26.57
N THR A 609 5.31 -36.49 -27.67
CA THR A 609 5.31 -37.87 -28.17
C THR A 609 6.28 -38.71 -27.34
N PRO A 610 5.93 -39.95 -26.92
CA PRO A 610 6.84 -40.81 -26.17
C PRO A 610 7.89 -41.42 -27.11
N ALA A 611 9.17 -41.37 -26.73
CA ALA A 611 10.25 -42.09 -27.40
C ALA A 611 10.42 -43.51 -26.79
N PRO A 612 10.92 -44.51 -27.55
CA PRO A 612 10.95 -45.91 -27.15
C PRO A 612 12.13 -46.24 -26.21
N SER A 613 11.93 -47.29 -25.40
CA SER A 613 12.83 -47.83 -24.38
C SER A 613 14.05 -48.59 -24.93
N SER A 614 15.22 -48.45 -24.28
CA SER A 614 16.24 -49.47 -23.86
C SER A 614 17.63 -48.82 -23.65
N PRO A 615 18.64 -49.49 -23.05
CA PRO A 615 18.74 -50.11 -21.72
C PRO A 615 19.92 -49.48 -20.90
N ALA A 616 20.12 -49.96 -19.68
CA ALA A 616 21.12 -49.53 -18.70
C ALA A 616 22.57 -49.38 -19.23
N ASN A 617 23.28 -48.33 -18.79
CA ASN A 617 24.69 -48.40 -18.37
C ASN A 617 25.17 -47.12 -17.66
N GLU A 618 26.23 -47.31 -16.88
CA GLU A 618 26.81 -46.48 -15.83
C GLU A 618 27.39 -45.10 -16.23
N SER A 619 27.43 -44.22 -15.23
CA SER A 619 28.41 -43.15 -14.95
C SER A 619 28.94 -42.29 -16.12
N THR A 620 28.59 -41.00 -16.11
CA THR A 620 29.50 -39.83 -16.29
C THR A 620 28.69 -38.52 -16.28
N SER A 621 29.24 -37.48 -15.67
CA SER A 621 28.67 -36.13 -15.48
C SER A 621 28.29 -35.40 -16.78
N PRO A 622 27.23 -34.55 -16.80
CA PRO A 622 26.90 -33.74 -17.97
C PRO A 622 27.46 -32.30 -17.90
N PRO A 623 27.80 -31.69 -19.05
CA PRO A 623 28.19 -30.29 -19.18
C PRO A 623 27.00 -29.33 -19.35
N LYS A 624 27.32 -28.04 -19.14
CA LYS A 624 26.49 -26.82 -19.03
C LYS A 624 25.86 -26.32 -20.34
N THR A 625 24.84 -25.45 -20.15
CA THR A 625 24.49 -24.13 -20.79
C THR A 625 22.97 -24.01 -21.05
N ASP A 626 22.22 -22.93 -20.80
CA ASP A 626 22.48 -21.50 -20.49
C ASP A 626 21.38 -20.93 -19.57
N GLU A 627 21.77 -20.19 -18.53
CA GLU A 627 20.91 -19.34 -17.67
C GLU A 627 21.02 -17.88 -18.11
N ILE A 628 19.89 -17.15 -18.06
CA ILE A 628 19.84 -15.69 -18.17
C ILE A 628 20.15 -15.13 -16.76
N SER A 629 21.28 -14.44 -16.64
CA SER A 629 21.86 -13.94 -15.39
C SER A 629 21.06 -12.77 -14.79
N HIS A 630 20.73 -12.90 -13.50
CA HIS A 630 20.58 -11.76 -12.61
C HIS A 630 22.01 -11.35 -12.18
N ASP A 631 22.64 -10.47 -12.93
CA ASP A 631 23.92 -9.86 -12.53
C ASP A 631 23.67 -8.78 -11.45
N ILE A 632 23.32 -9.24 -10.25
CA ILE A 632 23.80 -8.60 -9.03
C ILE A 632 25.29 -8.91 -9.01
N VAL A 633 26.13 -7.88 -9.20
CA VAL A 633 27.59 -8.02 -9.15
C VAL A 633 27.98 -8.75 -7.86
N PRO A 634 28.57 -9.95 -7.92
CA PRO A 634 29.01 -10.65 -6.74
C PRO A 634 30.34 -10.05 -6.29
N ILE A 635 30.30 -8.99 -5.48
CA ILE A 635 31.48 -8.56 -4.74
C ILE A 635 31.65 -9.50 -3.54
N LEU A 636 32.48 -10.51 -3.79
CA LEU A 636 33.27 -11.31 -2.84
C LEU A 636 32.50 -12.29 -1.94
N ASN A 637 32.22 -13.45 -2.53
CA ASN A 637 32.65 -14.73 -1.96
C ASN A 637 34.17 -14.70 -1.69
N ASN A 638 34.60 -14.02 -0.63
CA ASN A 638 35.84 -14.35 0.05
C ASN A 638 35.45 -15.01 1.37
N ARG A 639 35.26 -16.34 1.32
CA ARG A 639 35.33 -17.23 2.49
C ARG A 639 36.77 -17.27 3.02
N ALA A 640 37.31 -16.12 3.38
CA ALA A 640 38.49 -16.01 4.22
C ALA A 640 37.97 -15.71 5.63
N SER A 641 37.80 -16.76 6.43
CA SER A 641 37.61 -16.77 7.88
C SER A 641 37.22 -15.45 8.55
N LEU A 642 35.92 -15.14 8.56
CA LEU A 642 35.27 -14.61 9.76
C LEU A 642 34.37 -15.71 10.33
N THR A 643 35.00 -16.86 10.61
CA THR A 643 34.47 -17.84 11.55
C THR A 643 34.22 -17.13 12.87
N THR A 644 32.94 -17.00 13.24
CA THR A 644 32.47 -16.50 14.54
C THR A 644 32.86 -15.05 14.84
N ILE A 645 32.07 -14.09 14.35
CA ILE A 645 31.77 -12.93 15.20
C ILE A 645 30.86 -13.46 16.32
N ASN A 646 31.41 -14.22 17.27
CA ASN A 646 30.86 -14.36 18.62
C ASN A 646 31.62 -13.32 19.45
N HIS A 647 31.42 -12.05 19.10
CA HIS A 647 32.11 -10.96 19.80
C HIS A 647 31.28 -10.59 21.03
N PRO A 648 31.88 -10.51 22.24
CA PRO A 648 31.16 -10.19 23.49
C PRO A 648 30.47 -8.81 23.52
N LEU A 649 30.52 -8.04 22.42
CA LEU A 649 29.91 -6.72 22.27
C LEU A 649 28.52 -6.76 21.60
N LEU A 650 28.20 -7.86 20.91
CA LEU A 650 26.94 -8.03 20.20
C LEU A 650 26.02 -8.87 21.06
N GLU A 651 24.94 -8.25 21.53
CA GLU A 651 24.11 -8.80 22.60
C GLU A 651 22.87 -9.52 22.06
N THR A 652 22.50 -9.28 20.79
CA THR A 652 21.29 -9.81 20.18
C THR A 652 21.55 -10.35 18.78
N GLU A 653 20.73 -11.30 18.33
CA GLU A 653 20.78 -11.82 16.95
C GLU A 653 20.66 -10.72 15.89
N THR A 654 19.91 -9.65 16.19
CA THR A 654 19.79 -8.48 15.31
C THR A 654 21.12 -7.72 15.20
N GLU A 655 21.88 -7.60 16.29
CA GLU A 655 23.20 -6.96 16.27
C GLU A 655 24.21 -7.77 15.45
N PHE A 656 24.19 -9.10 15.58
CA PHE A 656 25.01 -10.00 14.75
C PHE A 656 24.69 -9.86 13.27
N GLU A 657 23.40 -9.86 12.93
CA GLU A 657 22.94 -9.70 11.56
C GLU A 657 23.36 -8.37 10.94
N LEU A 658 23.16 -7.26 11.65
CA LEU A 658 23.51 -5.93 11.17
C LEU A 658 25.02 -5.75 11.06
N MET A 659 25.80 -6.31 11.97
CA MET A 659 27.26 -6.27 11.84
C MET A 659 27.78 -7.14 10.71
N HIS A 660 27.15 -8.28 10.45
CA HIS A 660 27.46 -9.08 9.27
C HIS A 660 27.14 -8.31 7.98
N HIS A 661 26.04 -7.57 7.93
CA HIS A 661 25.69 -6.68 6.82
C HIS A 661 26.72 -5.56 6.64
N PHE A 662 27.18 -4.96 7.75
CA PHE A 662 28.19 -3.91 7.72
C PHE A 662 29.49 -4.33 7.01
N TYR A 663 30.11 -5.42 7.46
CA TYR A 663 31.43 -5.84 6.97
C TYR A 663 31.41 -6.35 5.55
N ASN A 664 30.35 -7.09 5.18
CA ASN A 664 30.29 -7.76 3.89
C ASN A 664 29.75 -6.84 2.78
N PHE A 665 28.99 -5.82 3.14
CA PHE A 665 28.28 -5.00 2.17
C PHE A 665 28.35 -3.51 2.49
N HIS A 666 27.83 -3.08 3.63
CA HIS A 666 27.54 -1.66 3.84
C HIS A 666 28.81 -0.79 3.85
N PHE A 667 29.89 -1.27 4.48
CA PHE A 667 31.16 -0.55 4.49
C PHE A 667 31.75 -0.35 3.08
N ASN A 668 31.56 -1.32 2.17
CA ASN A 668 31.94 -1.16 0.75
C ASN A 668 31.08 -0.11 0.05
N SER A 669 29.80 0.02 0.42
CA SER A 669 28.91 1.03 -0.18
C SER A 669 29.21 2.46 0.30
N LEU A 670 29.90 2.61 1.44
CA LEU A 670 30.32 3.88 2.01
C LEU A 670 31.72 4.32 1.56
N THR A 671 32.42 3.50 0.76
CA THR A 671 33.80 3.75 0.33
C THR A 671 33.96 3.52 -1.16
N LEU A 672 35.01 4.10 -1.74
CA LEU A 672 35.37 3.91 -3.14
C LEU A 672 36.15 2.60 -3.31
N PRO A 673 35.95 1.89 -4.44
CA PRO A 673 36.74 0.71 -4.75
C PRO A 673 38.23 1.04 -4.71
N THR A 674 38.97 0.34 -3.84
CA THR A 674 40.42 0.49 -3.74
C THR A 674 41.14 -0.80 -4.14
N LYS A 675 42.23 -0.65 -4.90
CA LYS A 675 43.14 -1.76 -5.19
C LYS A 675 43.92 -2.19 -3.96
N ASP A 676 44.05 -1.30 -2.98
CA ASP A 676 44.74 -1.55 -1.73
C ASP A 676 43.79 -2.05 -0.65
N LYS A 677 43.59 -3.38 -0.67
CA LYS A 677 42.79 -4.07 0.34
C LYS A 677 43.39 -3.99 1.75
N SER A 678 44.69 -3.72 1.89
CA SER A 678 45.32 -3.67 3.21
C SER A 678 44.86 -2.46 4.02
N TYR A 679 44.78 -1.28 3.38
CA TYR A 679 44.26 -0.06 4.00
C TYR A 679 42.78 -0.21 4.35
N PHE A 680 42.00 -0.77 3.42
CA PHE A 680 40.58 -1.04 3.62
C PHE A 680 40.31 -1.92 4.85
N PHE A 681 41.02 -3.04 5.00
CA PHE A 681 40.87 -3.92 6.17
C PHE A 681 41.42 -3.30 7.45
N GLN A 682 42.46 -2.46 7.38
CA GLN A 682 42.95 -1.72 8.54
C GLN A 682 41.88 -0.78 9.09
N CYS A 683 41.19 -0.02 8.23
CA CYS A 683 40.09 0.84 8.64
C CYS A 683 38.94 0.05 9.29
N GLN A 684 38.60 -1.14 8.77
CA GLN A 684 37.61 -2.01 9.41
C GLN A 684 38.06 -2.50 10.80
N SER A 685 39.35 -2.79 10.96
CA SER A 685 39.93 -3.20 12.24
C SER A 685 39.92 -2.07 13.27
N ASP A 686 40.32 -0.85 12.86
CA ASP A 686 40.30 0.32 13.72
C ASP A 686 38.88 0.61 14.23
N LEU A 687 37.87 0.51 13.35
CA LEU A 687 36.48 0.73 13.73
C LEU A 687 35.95 -0.33 14.72
N MET A 688 36.39 -1.59 14.59
CA MET A 688 36.09 -2.64 15.58
C MET A 688 36.69 -2.31 16.96
N ASP A 689 37.94 -1.86 16.98
CA ASP A 689 38.61 -1.47 18.22
C ASP A 689 37.89 -0.30 18.89
N MET A 690 37.53 0.73 18.11
CA MET A 690 36.73 1.86 18.58
C MET A 690 35.39 1.43 19.18
N MET A 691 34.64 0.56 18.48
CA MET A 691 33.35 0.02 18.96
C MET A 691 33.49 -0.77 20.27
N SER A 692 34.64 -1.41 20.50
CA SER A 692 34.88 -2.18 21.72
C SER A 692 35.03 -1.31 22.97
N HIS A 693 35.46 -0.06 22.78
CA HIS A 693 35.67 0.91 23.85
C HIS A 693 34.56 1.97 23.92
N ASN A 694 33.75 2.12 22.88
CA ASN A 694 32.68 3.11 22.80
C ASN A 694 31.39 2.51 22.20
N ARG A 695 30.37 2.34 23.06
CA ARG A 695 29.06 1.78 22.68
C ARG A 695 28.25 2.72 21.78
N THR A 696 28.48 4.04 21.85
CA THR A 696 27.81 5.03 21.00
C THR A 696 28.18 4.82 19.54
N ILE A 697 29.44 4.49 19.25
CA ILE A 697 29.90 4.13 17.90
C ILE A 697 29.18 2.88 17.39
N LYS A 698 29.04 1.85 18.25
CA LYS A 698 28.26 0.64 17.92
C LYS A 698 26.84 1.01 17.50
N TYR A 699 26.14 1.82 18.29
CA TYR A 699 24.77 2.22 17.98
C TYR A 699 24.67 3.06 16.70
N ALA A 700 25.59 3.98 16.47
CA ALA A 700 25.59 4.79 15.25
C ALA A 700 25.76 3.91 13.98
N ILE A 701 26.66 2.92 14.02
CA ILE A 701 26.87 1.96 12.93
C ILE A 701 25.65 1.05 12.73
N LEU A 702 25.09 0.51 13.82
CA LEU A 702 23.90 -0.34 13.75
C LEU A 702 22.68 0.41 13.21
N ALA A 703 22.51 1.68 13.60
CA ALA A 703 21.47 2.55 13.06
C ALA A 703 21.64 2.70 11.54
N ASN A 704 22.87 2.96 11.10
CA ASN A 704 23.18 3.14 9.69
C ASN A 704 22.99 1.84 8.87
N CYS A 705 23.37 0.69 9.42
CA CYS A 705 23.15 -0.62 8.78
C CYS A 705 21.69 -0.98 8.69
N ALA A 706 20.92 -0.75 9.75
CA ALA A 706 19.48 -0.98 9.74
C ALA A 706 18.78 -0.04 8.76
N SER A 707 19.16 1.23 8.71
CA SER A 707 18.65 2.17 7.69
C SER A 707 18.95 1.68 6.27
N ASN A 708 20.18 1.26 6.00
CA ASN A 708 20.54 0.72 4.69
C ASN A 708 19.76 -0.56 4.33
N LYS A 709 19.58 -1.50 5.27
CA LYS A 709 18.73 -2.67 5.04
C LYS A 709 17.26 -2.30 4.84
N HIS A 710 16.76 -1.27 5.51
CA HIS A 710 15.42 -0.74 5.26
C HIS A 710 15.28 -0.29 3.81
N VAL A 711 16.23 0.50 3.29
CA VAL A 711 16.20 0.95 1.88
C VAL A 711 16.33 -0.22 0.90
N LEU A 712 17.22 -1.17 1.14
CA LEU A 712 17.46 -2.29 0.23
C LEU A 712 16.34 -3.34 0.24
N MET A 713 15.70 -3.55 1.39
CA MET A 713 14.72 -4.64 1.58
C MET A 713 13.27 -4.14 1.64
N ASN A 714 13.06 -2.82 1.66
CA ASN A 714 11.77 -2.18 1.90
C ASN A 714 11.03 -2.79 3.10
N ASN A 715 11.72 -2.88 4.24
CA ASN A 715 11.20 -3.55 5.43
C ASN A 715 11.21 -2.61 6.64
N ASP A 716 10.01 -2.25 7.12
CA ASP A 716 9.81 -1.32 8.24
C ASP A 716 10.36 -1.81 9.58
N ARG A 717 10.60 -3.11 9.74
CA ARG A 717 11.31 -3.64 10.92
C ARG A 717 12.68 -2.99 11.05
N TYR A 718 13.43 -2.89 9.94
CA TYR A 718 14.74 -2.27 9.98
C TYR A 718 14.66 -0.75 10.17
N ARG A 719 13.59 -0.09 9.71
CA ARG A 719 13.33 1.33 9.99
C ARG A 719 13.22 1.59 11.49
N LEU A 720 12.40 0.81 12.19
CA LEU A 720 12.22 0.92 13.64
C LEU A 720 13.49 0.58 14.42
N ILE A 721 14.23 -0.44 13.98
CA ILE A 721 15.53 -0.79 14.57
C ILE A 721 16.54 0.36 14.38
N ALA A 722 16.55 0.96 13.18
CA ALA A 722 17.44 2.06 12.86
C ALA A 722 17.14 3.29 13.73
N LEU A 723 15.86 3.67 13.88
CA LEU A 723 15.42 4.75 14.77
C LEU A 723 15.78 4.50 16.23
N ARG A 724 15.64 3.26 16.70
CA ARG A 724 16.03 2.88 18.07
C ARG A 724 17.54 3.09 18.28
N TYR A 725 18.37 2.53 17.41
CA TYR A 725 19.82 2.67 17.55
C TYR A 725 20.29 4.11 17.30
N TYR A 726 19.63 4.86 16.41
CA TYR A 726 19.89 6.28 16.22
C TYR A 726 19.60 7.06 17.50
N THR A 727 18.49 6.78 18.18
CA THR A 727 18.15 7.43 19.47
C THR A 727 19.17 7.10 20.57
N GLU A 728 19.64 5.86 20.63
CA GLU A 728 20.69 5.47 21.58
C GLU A 728 22.04 6.12 21.25
N ALA A 729 22.40 6.23 19.96
CA ALA A 729 23.60 6.92 19.50
C ALA A 729 23.53 8.42 19.81
N MET A 730 22.37 9.06 19.62
CA MET A 730 22.14 10.46 19.99
C MET A 730 22.27 10.69 21.49
N ARG A 731 21.72 9.79 22.31
CA ARG A 731 21.86 9.87 23.77
C ARG A 731 23.32 9.73 24.21
N GLY A 732 24.03 8.76 23.64
CA GLY A 732 25.46 8.56 23.91
C GLY A 732 26.31 9.74 23.46
N LEU A 733 26.03 10.29 22.27
CA LEU A 733 26.72 11.49 21.75
C LEU A 733 26.55 12.67 22.72
N ASN A 734 25.32 12.96 23.14
CA ASN A 734 25.04 14.05 24.08
C ASN A 734 25.78 13.86 25.40
N GLN A 735 25.91 12.64 25.89
CA GLN A 735 26.65 12.35 27.11
C GLN A 735 28.16 12.51 26.92
N GLU A 736 28.71 12.04 25.81
CA GLU A 736 30.15 12.18 25.50
C GLU A 736 30.55 13.65 25.24
N LEU A 737 29.64 14.47 24.70
CA LEU A 737 29.85 15.90 24.51
C LEU A 737 29.94 16.68 25.84
N VAL A 738 29.29 16.23 26.90
CA VAL A 738 29.38 16.86 28.24
C VAL A 738 30.79 16.72 28.82
N ASP A 739 31.43 15.57 28.61
CA ASP A 739 32.78 15.27 29.09
C ASP A 739 33.86 15.50 28.00
N PHE A 740 33.54 16.29 26.97
CA PHE A 740 34.43 16.52 25.84
C PHE A 740 35.67 17.30 26.25
N CYS A 741 36.84 16.72 25.95
CA CYS A 741 38.13 17.36 26.12
C CYS A 741 38.88 17.39 24.77
N PRO A 742 39.15 18.57 24.17
CA PRO A 742 39.85 18.68 22.90
C PRO A 742 41.27 18.06 22.89
N SER A 743 41.88 17.90 24.06
CA SER A 743 43.21 17.29 24.20
C SER A 743 43.23 15.76 24.14
N ASP A 744 42.08 15.10 24.30
CA ASP A 744 41.96 13.65 24.17
C ASP A 744 41.68 13.28 22.70
N ALA A 745 42.78 13.03 21.98
CA ALA A 745 42.77 12.69 20.58
C ALA A 745 41.95 11.44 20.24
N TYR A 746 41.89 10.45 21.14
CA TYR A 746 41.13 9.21 20.91
C TYR A 746 39.63 9.44 21.09
N ARG A 747 39.23 10.18 22.13
CA ARG A 747 37.82 10.59 22.33
C ARG A 747 37.33 11.51 21.22
N HIS A 748 38.19 12.41 20.73
CA HIS A 748 37.89 13.25 19.57
C HIS A 748 37.55 12.41 18.34
N SER A 749 38.41 11.43 18.03
CA SER A 749 38.16 10.49 16.93
C SER A 749 36.89 9.66 17.12
N CYS A 750 36.58 9.22 18.34
CA CYS A 750 35.32 8.54 18.65
C CYS A 750 34.08 9.41 18.38
N LEU A 751 34.07 10.63 18.90
CA LEU A 751 32.98 11.59 18.70
C LEU A 751 32.78 11.93 17.22
N LEU A 752 33.87 12.11 16.50
CA LEU A 752 33.84 12.38 15.07
C LEU A 752 33.28 11.17 14.29
N THR A 753 33.63 9.94 14.67
CA THR A 753 33.04 8.72 14.10
C THR A 753 31.54 8.63 14.39
N VAL A 754 31.09 8.92 15.62
CA VAL A 754 29.65 8.93 15.97
C VAL A 754 28.90 9.95 15.13
N ALA A 755 29.35 11.21 15.11
CA ALA A 755 28.75 12.26 14.31
C ALA A 755 28.72 11.88 12.81
N SER A 756 29.77 11.18 12.36
CA SER A 756 29.84 10.69 10.99
C SER A 756 28.75 9.68 10.66
N TYR A 757 28.58 8.65 11.47
CA TYR A 757 27.53 7.67 11.22
C TYR A 757 26.10 8.20 11.43
N LEU A 758 25.92 9.27 12.22
CA LEU A 758 24.64 9.95 12.35
C LEU A 758 24.26 10.73 11.08
N TYR A 759 25.16 11.56 10.52
CA TYR A 759 24.83 12.20 9.24
C TYR A 759 24.74 11.17 8.10
N VAL A 760 25.55 10.10 8.10
CA VAL A 760 25.43 9.04 7.08
C VAL A 760 24.08 8.34 7.22
N TYR A 761 23.61 8.09 8.45
CA TYR A 761 22.24 7.61 8.68
C TYR A 761 21.22 8.54 8.03
N ASN A 762 21.39 9.85 8.20
CA ASN A 762 20.45 10.81 7.64
C ASN A 762 20.46 10.85 6.10
N PHE A 763 21.63 10.77 5.47
CA PHE A 763 21.76 10.73 4.01
C PHE A 763 21.35 9.38 3.39
N TRP A 764 21.46 8.28 4.12
CA TRP A 764 21.08 6.94 3.63
C TRP A 764 19.63 6.56 3.94
N SER A 765 18.95 7.30 4.82
CA SER A 765 17.55 7.04 5.20
C SER A 765 16.56 7.56 4.14
N LEU A 766 15.39 6.92 4.07
CA LEU A 766 14.21 7.41 3.33
C LEU A 766 13.21 8.13 4.25
N ASP A 767 13.56 8.35 5.52
CA ASP A 767 12.67 9.02 6.47
C ASP A 767 12.50 10.51 6.12
N ALA A 768 11.25 10.95 5.96
CA ALA A 768 10.91 12.33 5.64
C ALA A 768 11.39 13.33 6.70
N MET A 769 11.61 12.88 7.94
CA MET A 769 12.12 13.70 9.06
C MET A 769 13.66 13.76 9.12
N SER A 770 14.34 13.12 8.17
CA SER A 770 15.79 13.02 8.18
C SER A 770 16.47 14.34 7.81
N ASN A 771 17.16 14.95 8.78
CA ASN A 771 17.93 16.18 8.57
C ASN A 771 19.43 15.95 8.85
N PRO A 772 20.28 15.83 7.82
CA PRO A 772 21.73 15.67 8.02
C PRO A 772 22.45 16.95 8.46
N LYS A 773 21.85 18.14 8.27
CA LYS A 773 22.52 19.44 8.48
C LYS A 773 23.05 19.64 9.90
N PRO A 774 22.31 19.37 10.99
CA PRO A 774 22.82 19.53 12.36
C PRO A 774 24.05 18.68 12.65
N HIS A 775 24.07 17.43 12.19
CA HIS A 775 25.19 16.50 12.41
C HIS A 775 26.42 16.87 11.61
N VAL A 776 26.25 17.32 10.36
CA VAL A 776 27.38 17.83 9.56
C VAL A 776 27.94 19.10 10.19
N VAL A 777 27.09 20.04 10.63
CA VAL A 777 27.54 21.24 11.37
C VAL A 777 28.29 20.86 12.64
N GLY A 778 27.77 19.89 13.40
CA GLY A 778 28.43 19.36 14.59
C GLY A 778 29.80 18.76 14.29
N ALA A 779 29.90 17.95 13.22
CA ALA A 779 31.15 17.33 12.80
C ALA A 779 32.18 18.35 12.29
N VAL A 780 31.74 19.37 11.54
CA VAL A 780 32.59 20.50 11.13
C VAL A 780 33.14 21.21 12.36
N LYS A 781 32.28 21.55 13.34
CA LYS A 781 32.72 22.19 14.60
C LYS A 781 33.69 21.31 15.39
N LEU A 782 33.39 20.03 15.55
CA LEU A 782 34.27 19.07 16.23
C LEU A 782 35.63 19.03 15.53
N LEU A 783 35.65 18.94 14.21
CA LEU A 783 36.90 18.89 13.47
C LEU A 783 37.66 20.22 13.53
N SER A 784 36.98 21.38 13.47
CA SER A 784 37.59 22.70 13.71
C SER A 784 38.14 22.87 15.12
N LEU A 785 37.54 22.22 16.14
CA LEU A 785 38.03 22.22 17.52
C LEU A 785 39.32 21.41 17.67
N ARG A 786 39.59 20.49 16.75
CA ARG A 786 40.86 19.76 16.72
C ARG A 786 41.96 20.78 16.42
N ASN A 787 42.83 21.05 17.40
CA ASN A 787 43.97 21.97 17.28
C ASN A 787 43.66 23.48 17.30
N GLN A 788 42.52 23.90 17.87
CA GLN A 788 42.16 25.32 18.01
C GLN A 788 43.16 26.15 18.85
N ASP A 789 43.96 25.52 19.71
CA ASP A 789 44.89 26.19 20.62
C ASP A 789 46.30 26.46 20.05
N ASN A 790 46.54 26.30 18.74
CA ASN A 790 47.84 26.56 18.06
C ASN A 790 49.08 25.86 18.66
N SER A 791 48.90 24.91 19.59
CA SER A 791 49.91 23.93 19.95
C SER A 791 49.87 22.80 18.91
N ALA A 792 51.03 22.20 18.64
CA ALA A 792 51.28 21.29 17.51
C ALA A 792 50.08 20.39 17.11
N LEU A 793 49.86 20.23 15.80
CA LEU A 793 48.83 19.34 15.23
C LEU A 793 48.76 18.02 15.99
N ILE A 794 47.64 17.77 16.69
CA ILE A 794 47.31 16.51 17.32
C ILE A 794 47.31 15.44 16.21
N PRO A 795 48.27 14.50 16.23
CA PRO A 795 48.41 13.53 15.17
C PRO A 795 47.19 12.61 15.12
N PHE A 796 46.97 12.02 13.95
CA PHE A 796 46.02 10.93 13.81
C PHE A 796 46.48 9.71 14.60
N ILE A 797 45.54 9.07 15.29
CA ILE A 797 45.82 7.87 16.10
C ILE A 797 45.48 6.63 15.28
N GLN A 798 44.50 6.72 14.38
CA GLN A 798 43.97 5.59 13.64
C GLN A 798 43.99 5.85 12.13
N SER A 799 44.08 4.79 11.34
CA SER A 799 43.88 4.87 9.88
C SER A 799 42.45 5.30 9.55
N TYR A 800 41.46 4.97 10.39
CA TYR A 800 40.08 5.43 10.23
C TYR A 800 39.89 6.95 10.32
N ASP A 801 40.78 7.67 11.01
CA ASP A 801 40.65 9.12 11.19
C ASP A 801 40.65 9.87 9.86
N ARG A 802 41.38 9.36 8.86
CA ARG A 802 41.38 9.91 7.51
C ARG A 802 39.99 9.80 6.87
N ILE A 803 39.30 8.67 7.02
CA ILE A 803 37.92 8.49 6.53
C ILE A 803 36.99 9.52 7.18
N ASN A 804 37.13 9.76 8.48
CA ASN A 804 36.33 10.77 9.17
C ASN A 804 36.53 12.18 8.56
N VAL A 805 37.77 12.61 8.36
CA VAL A 805 38.05 13.94 7.78
C VAL A 805 37.55 14.05 6.35
N GLU A 806 37.82 13.04 5.52
CA GLU A 806 37.34 13.00 4.14
C GLU A 806 35.81 12.96 4.06
N SER A 807 35.15 12.24 4.97
CA SER A 807 33.69 12.16 5.07
C SER A 807 33.07 13.49 5.46
N VAL A 808 33.62 14.19 6.47
CA VAL A 808 33.10 15.53 6.86
C VAL A 808 33.26 16.53 5.71
N LEU A 809 34.39 16.51 5.00
CA LEU A 809 34.59 17.32 3.80
C LEU A 809 33.55 17.02 2.72
N TYR A 810 33.34 15.74 2.41
CA TYR A 810 32.39 15.34 1.38
C TYR A 810 30.95 15.71 1.74
N GLN A 811 30.51 15.47 2.98
CA GLN A 811 29.13 15.76 3.38
C GLN A 811 28.87 17.25 3.56
N GLY A 812 29.87 18.02 4.01
CA GLY A 812 29.83 19.48 4.00
C GLY A 812 29.70 20.02 2.58
N PHE A 813 30.49 19.48 1.65
CA PHE A 813 30.35 19.77 0.23
C PHE A 813 28.95 19.42 -0.30
N LEU A 814 28.46 18.21 -0.02
CA LEU A 814 27.17 17.72 -0.51
C LEU A 814 26.02 18.62 -0.03
N LEU A 815 26.03 19.07 1.22
CA LEU A 815 25.05 20.05 1.72
C LEU A 815 25.12 21.38 0.96
N SER A 816 26.32 21.89 0.67
CA SER A 816 26.47 23.14 -0.08
C SER A 816 25.96 23.03 -1.52
N ILE A 817 26.04 21.85 -2.13
CA ILE A 817 25.60 21.65 -3.51
C ILE A 817 24.21 20.99 -3.63
N ARG A 818 23.55 20.67 -2.51
CA ARG A 818 22.22 20.06 -2.47
C ARG A 818 21.16 20.95 -3.13
N ARG A 819 21.35 22.27 -3.04
CA ARG A 819 20.54 23.33 -3.68
C ARG A 819 21.45 24.30 -4.43
N PRO A 820 22.01 23.91 -5.59
CA PRO A 820 23.12 24.62 -6.22
C PRO A 820 22.76 26.05 -6.69
N PHE A 821 21.48 26.32 -6.92
CA PHE A 821 20.98 27.64 -7.34
C PHE A 821 20.48 28.52 -6.18
N ARG A 822 20.43 27.97 -4.96
CA ARG A 822 20.05 28.65 -3.70
C ARG A 822 20.75 27.99 -2.51
N PRO A 823 22.07 28.15 -2.38
CA PRO A 823 22.81 27.51 -1.31
C PRO A 823 22.32 27.99 0.06
N ASP A 824 21.86 27.04 0.89
CA ASP A 824 21.39 27.24 2.27
C ASP A 824 22.36 26.66 3.32
N PHE A 825 23.52 26.18 2.85
CA PHE A 825 24.65 25.71 3.64
C PHE A 825 25.96 26.14 2.99
N ARG A 826 26.89 26.66 3.79
CA ARG A 826 28.24 27.02 3.34
C ARG A 826 29.27 26.34 4.19
N LEU A 827 30.26 25.77 3.51
CA LEU A 827 31.44 25.23 4.14
C LEU A 827 32.50 26.33 4.22
N ASP A 828 32.95 26.61 5.43
CA ASP A 828 33.90 27.68 5.69
C ASP A 828 35.29 27.39 5.05
N SER A 829 35.91 28.39 4.44
CA SER A 829 37.19 28.23 3.73
C SER A 829 38.36 27.98 4.69
N GLU A 830 38.31 28.55 5.89
CA GLU A 830 39.28 28.29 6.95
C GLU A 830 39.18 26.83 7.41
N PHE A 831 37.96 26.32 7.62
CA PHE A 831 37.71 24.91 7.87
C PHE A 831 38.27 23.98 6.78
N ILE A 832 38.03 24.25 5.49
CA ILE A 832 38.54 23.39 4.40
C ILE A 832 40.08 23.36 4.44
N THR A 833 40.70 24.52 4.68
CA THR A 833 42.17 24.63 4.77
C THR A 833 42.70 23.81 5.94
N HIS A 834 42.04 23.92 7.09
CA HIS A 834 42.35 23.13 8.27
C HIS A 834 42.23 21.61 8.02
N ALA A 835 41.15 21.16 7.37
CA ALA A 835 40.96 19.76 7.03
C ALA A 835 42.03 19.25 6.04
N GLU A 836 42.43 20.06 5.06
CA GLU A 836 43.54 19.73 4.16
C GLU A 836 44.89 19.66 4.87
N ASP A 837 45.15 20.55 5.84
CA ASP A 837 46.35 20.49 6.68
C ASP A 837 46.40 19.22 7.51
N LEU A 838 45.26 18.80 8.06
CA LEU A 838 45.13 17.50 8.73
C LEU A 838 45.49 16.37 7.76
N LEU A 839 44.86 16.29 6.58
CA LEU A 839 45.14 15.25 5.58
C LEU A 839 46.62 15.23 5.16
N ARG A 840 47.24 16.41 4.93
CA ARG A 840 48.68 16.52 4.64
C ARG A 840 49.54 16.02 5.81
N SER A 841 49.15 16.32 7.04
CA SER A 841 49.83 15.82 8.24
C SER A 841 49.80 14.29 8.29
N TYR A 842 48.66 13.66 7.95
CA TYR A 842 48.56 12.20 7.84
C TYR A 842 49.52 11.62 6.82
N ASP A 843 49.52 12.18 5.60
CA ASP A 843 50.34 11.70 4.49
C ASP A 843 51.83 11.85 4.80
N ASN A 844 52.21 12.94 5.47
CA ASN A 844 53.58 13.17 5.92
C ASN A 844 54.00 12.20 7.03
N ALA A 845 53.10 11.90 7.98
CA ALA A 845 53.34 10.95 9.06
C ALA A 845 53.38 9.50 8.56
N ASN A 846 52.68 9.22 7.46
CA ASN A 846 52.62 7.90 6.85
C ASN A 846 52.90 7.96 5.33
N PRO A 847 54.16 8.21 4.90
CA PRO A 847 54.49 8.39 3.48
C PRO A 847 54.19 7.16 2.62
N SER A 848 54.29 5.96 3.19
CA SER A 848 53.91 4.69 2.55
C SER A 848 52.39 4.53 2.38
N SER A 849 51.59 5.44 2.94
CA SER A 849 50.14 5.50 2.80
C SER A 849 49.62 6.78 2.14
N SER A 850 50.44 7.48 1.35
CA SER A 850 49.97 8.45 0.35
C SER A 850 49.13 7.72 -0.71
N LYS A 851 47.93 7.31 -0.29
CA LYS A 851 46.99 6.47 -1.02
C LYS A 851 45.89 7.38 -1.55
N PRO A 852 45.29 7.04 -2.71
CA PRO A 852 44.12 7.76 -3.19
C PRO A 852 43.02 7.68 -2.13
N SER A 853 42.33 8.80 -1.91
CA SER A 853 41.20 8.87 -0.99
C SER A 853 40.16 7.81 -1.38
N ILE A 854 39.71 7.03 -0.39
CA ILE A 854 38.62 6.06 -0.58
C ILE A 854 37.25 6.67 -0.30
N VAL A 855 37.16 8.01 -0.20
CA VAL A 855 35.91 8.74 0.07
C VAL A 855 35.68 9.88 -0.93
N LEU A 856 36.69 10.71 -1.20
CA LEU A 856 36.56 11.92 -2.03
C LEU A 856 36.67 11.64 -3.53
N GLY A 857 37.47 10.67 -3.95
CA GLY A 857 37.62 10.30 -5.37
C GLY A 857 38.35 11.32 -6.26
N VAL A 858 38.18 12.63 -6.02
CA VAL A 858 38.85 13.74 -6.71
C VAL A 858 39.64 14.62 -5.72
N PRO A 859 40.62 15.41 -6.19
CA PRO A 859 41.36 16.34 -5.33
C PRO A 859 40.46 17.42 -4.69
N THR A 860 40.79 17.86 -3.47
CA THR A 860 40.06 18.91 -2.74
C THR A 860 40.02 20.24 -3.49
N SER A 861 40.97 20.50 -4.39
CA SER A 861 40.98 21.67 -5.28
C SER A 861 39.74 21.72 -6.19
N LEU A 862 39.25 20.58 -6.68
CA LEU A 862 38.02 20.56 -7.49
C LEU A 862 36.79 20.86 -6.63
N TYR A 863 36.73 20.29 -5.42
CA TYR A 863 35.66 20.62 -4.46
C TYR A 863 35.64 22.10 -4.09
N ARG A 864 36.81 22.73 -3.87
CA ARG A 864 36.93 24.18 -3.63
C ARG A 864 36.41 25.01 -4.80
N LEU A 865 36.73 24.60 -6.03
CA LEU A 865 36.22 25.27 -7.22
C LEU A 865 34.69 25.20 -7.27
N ILE A 866 34.09 24.02 -7.04
CA ILE A 866 32.63 23.85 -7.04
C ILE A 866 31.97 24.71 -5.95
N LEU A 867 32.52 24.74 -4.74
CA LEU A 867 31.98 25.57 -3.66
C LEU A 867 32.00 27.07 -4.02
N ARG A 868 33.09 27.55 -4.63
CA ARG A 868 33.19 28.94 -5.12
C ARG A 868 32.24 29.23 -6.28
N ILE A 869 31.96 28.24 -7.13
CA ILE A 869 30.94 28.33 -8.19
C ILE A 869 29.57 28.55 -7.56
N VAL A 870 29.17 27.73 -6.59
CA VAL A 870 27.88 27.86 -5.89
C VAL A 870 27.77 29.15 -5.07
N ASP A 871 28.88 29.62 -4.48
CA ASP A 871 28.92 30.87 -3.72
C ASP A 871 28.80 32.15 -4.58
N SER A 872 28.77 32.02 -5.91
CA SER A 872 28.59 33.16 -6.83
C SER A 872 27.31 33.97 -6.56
N TYR A 873 26.26 33.34 -6.03
CA TYR A 873 25.01 34.02 -5.61
C TYR A 873 25.22 35.08 -4.52
N ASN A 874 26.34 35.01 -3.80
CA ASN A 874 26.66 35.87 -2.67
C ASN A 874 27.75 36.90 -2.99
N VAL A 875 28.25 36.91 -4.23
CA VAL A 875 29.24 37.86 -4.69
C VAL A 875 28.54 39.20 -4.98
N PRO A 876 29.04 40.33 -4.45
CA PRO A 876 28.50 41.65 -4.76
C PRO A 876 28.45 41.90 -6.28
N ARG A 877 27.36 42.48 -6.77
CA ARG A 877 27.09 42.66 -8.22
C ARG A 877 28.25 43.32 -8.97
N ASN A 878 28.91 44.30 -8.36
CA ASN A 878 30.03 45.02 -8.97
C ASN A 878 31.32 44.19 -9.13
N ARG A 879 31.39 42.99 -8.55
CA ARG A 879 32.52 42.05 -8.67
C ARG A 879 32.12 40.72 -9.30
N LEU A 880 30.84 40.55 -9.65
CA LEU A 880 30.29 39.28 -10.10
C LEU A 880 30.89 38.82 -11.44
N LEU A 881 31.02 39.73 -12.41
CA LEU A 881 31.58 39.39 -13.72
C LEU A 881 33.05 38.96 -13.61
N ASP A 882 33.88 39.71 -12.89
CA ASP A 882 35.29 39.37 -12.66
C ASP A 882 35.44 38.03 -11.91
N HIS A 883 34.56 37.76 -10.95
CA HIS A 883 34.51 36.49 -10.23
C HIS A 883 34.19 35.31 -11.16
N LEU A 884 33.17 35.42 -12.00
CA LEU A 884 32.77 34.38 -12.95
C LEU A 884 33.87 34.10 -14.00
N ILE A 885 34.53 35.16 -14.51
CA ILE A 885 35.69 35.01 -15.41
C ILE A 885 36.82 34.25 -14.71
N GLY A 886 37.12 34.60 -13.46
CA GLY A 886 38.14 33.92 -12.67
C GLY A 886 37.83 32.43 -12.47
N LEU A 887 36.58 32.08 -12.19
CA LEU A 887 36.14 30.69 -12.08
C LEU A 887 36.28 29.93 -13.40
N LYS A 888 35.93 30.55 -14.54
CA LYS A 888 36.07 29.91 -15.86
C LYS A 888 37.54 29.66 -16.21
N MET A 889 38.43 30.59 -15.91
CA MET A 889 39.89 30.41 -16.12
C MET A 889 40.45 29.25 -15.29
N GLU A 890 40.00 29.09 -14.05
CA GLU A 890 40.41 27.98 -13.19
C GLU A 890 39.83 26.64 -13.66
N LEU A 891 38.60 26.64 -14.15
CA LEU A 891 37.94 25.48 -14.71
C LEU A 891 38.60 24.97 -16.01
N GLN A 892 39.17 25.86 -16.83
CA GLN A 892 39.87 25.49 -18.09
C GLN A 892 40.98 24.45 -17.87
N TYR A 893 41.69 24.53 -16.73
CA TYR A 893 42.69 23.52 -16.37
C TYR A 893 42.06 22.13 -16.25
N TRP A 894 40.88 22.03 -15.63
CA TRP A 894 40.16 20.76 -15.48
C TRP A 894 39.54 20.30 -16.79
N GLU A 895 38.99 21.21 -17.59
CA GLU A 895 38.44 20.90 -18.92
C GLU A 895 39.53 20.36 -19.88
N GLN A 896 40.77 20.84 -19.79
CA GLN A 896 41.90 20.32 -20.57
C GLN A 896 42.23 18.86 -20.24
N LEU A 897 42.11 18.45 -18.97
CA LEU A 897 42.34 17.06 -18.56
C LEU A 897 41.35 16.07 -19.22
N LEU A 898 40.16 16.53 -19.64
CA LEU A 898 39.18 15.72 -20.36
C LEU A 898 39.55 15.52 -21.84
N LEU A 899 40.19 16.53 -22.44
CA LEU A 899 40.46 16.60 -23.88
C LEU A 899 41.79 15.92 -24.24
N ASP A 900 42.79 16.00 -23.37
CA ASP A 900 44.09 15.34 -23.58
C ASP A 900 44.00 13.80 -23.54
N ASP A 901 42.96 13.22 -22.91
CA ASP A 901 42.75 11.76 -22.85
C ASP A 901 42.16 11.18 -24.17
N GLN A 902 41.56 12.02 -25.03
CA GLN A 902 40.95 11.57 -26.31
C GLN A 902 41.97 11.32 -27.44
N ASP A 903 43.14 11.96 -27.41
CA ASP A 903 44.18 11.81 -28.45
C ASP A 903 45.12 10.61 -28.20
N SER A 904 44.99 9.93 -27.05
CA SER A 904 45.83 8.77 -26.72
C SER A 904 45.11 7.45 -27.07
N GLN A 905 45.54 6.79 -28.16
CA GLN A 905 45.04 5.46 -28.57
C GLN A 905 45.38 4.31 -27.59
N ASN A 906 45.83 4.61 -26.37
CA ASN A 906 46.17 3.62 -25.35
C ASN A 906 45.03 3.50 -24.33
N LEU A 907 43.99 2.79 -24.72
CA LEU A 907 42.92 2.26 -23.86
C LEU A 907 43.47 1.26 -22.84
N HIS A 908 44.15 1.76 -21.79
CA HIS A 908 44.39 1.02 -20.55
C HIS A 908 44.61 2.02 -19.41
N HIS A 909 43.58 2.33 -18.61
CA HIS A 909 43.62 2.34 -17.14
C HIS A 909 42.24 2.71 -16.57
N GLY A 910 41.58 1.74 -15.92
CA GLY A 910 40.18 1.81 -15.48
C GLY A 910 39.81 2.81 -14.38
N ASP A 911 40.64 3.83 -14.09
CA ASP A 911 40.37 4.87 -13.09
C ASP A 911 40.09 6.28 -13.72
N SER A 912 40.37 6.54 -15.02
CA SER A 912 40.28 7.91 -15.58
C SER A 912 38.84 8.43 -15.74
N ARG A 913 37.92 7.61 -16.28
CA ARG A 913 36.54 8.04 -16.59
C ARG A 913 35.63 8.34 -15.40
N PHE A 914 36.04 7.96 -14.19
CA PHE A 914 35.30 8.30 -12.97
C PHE A 914 35.43 9.78 -12.61
N ASN A 915 36.59 10.38 -12.89
CA ASN A 915 36.79 11.81 -12.64
C ASN A 915 36.13 12.67 -13.72
N ASP A 916 35.93 12.11 -14.92
CA ASP A 916 35.39 12.84 -16.06
C ASP A 916 34.00 13.40 -15.79
N LEU A 917 33.06 12.59 -15.29
CA LEU A 917 31.70 13.10 -14.99
C LEU A 917 31.70 14.16 -13.88
N MET A 918 32.64 14.12 -12.94
CA MET A 918 32.76 15.13 -11.88
C MET A 918 33.21 16.46 -12.49
N ILE A 919 34.18 16.45 -13.41
CA ILE A 919 34.64 17.65 -14.12
C ILE A 919 33.54 18.17 -15.06
N ILE A 920 32.89 17.28 -15.81
CA ILE A 920 31.80 17.63 -16.73
C ILE A 920 30.62 18.28 -15.97
N ALA A 921 30.20 17.70 -14.85
CA ALA A 921 29.16 18.28 -14.02
C ALA A 921 29.58 19.62 -13.40
N THR A 922 30.84 19.78 -13.00
CA THR A 922 31.37 21.06 -12.51
C THR A 922 31.32 22.13 -13.60
N SER A 923 31.72 21.78 -14.82
CA SER A 923 31.69 22.69 -15.97
C SER A 923 30.26 23.11 -16.32
N LEU A 924 29.34 22.15 -16.38
CA LEU A 924 27.93 22.42 -16.62
C LEU A 924 27.30 23.30 -15.50
N LEU A 925 27.68 23.07 -14.24
CA LEU A 925 27.19 23.88 -13.12
C LEU A 925 27.61 25.35 -13.24
N LEU A 926 28.86 25.64 -13.63
CA LEU A 926 29.31 27.02 -13.84
C LEU A 926 28.52 27.70 -14.96
N ASP A 927 28.29 27.00 -16.07
CA ASP A 927 27.52 27.54 -17.19
C ASP A 927 26.07 27.84 -16.75
N LEU A 928 25.42 26.91 -16.04
CA LEU A 928 24.05 27.09 -15.52
C LEU A 928 23.93 28.27 -14.54
N ILE A 929 24.89 28.44 -13.62
CA ILE A 929 24.89 29.56 -12.68
C ILE A 929 25.18 30.88 -13.40
N THR A 930 26.11 30.90 -14.35
CA THR A 930 26.43 32.07 -15.17
C THR A 930 25.21 32.54 -15.94
N GLU A 931 24.50 31.64 -16.62
CA GLU A 931 23.24 31.93 -17.33
C GLU A 931 22.19 32.53 -16.37
N THR A 932 22.05 31.94 -15.18
CA THR A 932 21.05 32.37 -14.18
C THR A 932 21.33 33.77 -13.62
N LEU A 933 22.61 34.07 -13.35
CA LEU A 933 23.00 35.34 -12.73
C LEU A 933 23.07 36.50 -13.72
N THR A 934 23.45 36.24 -14.97
CA THR A 934 23.60 37.25 -16.02
C THR A 934 22.28 37.60 -16.71
N SER A 935 21.37 36.62 -16.86
CA SER A 935 20.05 36.84 -17.46
C SER A 935 19.07 37.65 -16.61
N ARG A 936 19.38 37.90 -15.33
CA ARG A 936 18.56 38.73 -14.43
C ARG A 936 18.75 40.24 -14.62
N ASP A 937 19.86 40.67 -15.25
CA ASP A 937 20.32 42.06 -15.22
C ASP A 937 20.54 42.68 -16.62
N ASP A 938 20.08 42.07 -17.73
CA ASP A 938 20.25 42.57 -19.12
C ASP A 938 21.71 42.95 -19.47
N THR A 939 22.67 42.26 -18.87
CA THR A 939 24.11 42.49 -19.12
C THR A 939 24.62 41.46 -20.12
N ASP A 940 25.12 41.94 -21.28
CA ASP A 940 25.83 41.11 -22.26
C ASP A 940 27.06 40.48 -21.59
N CYS A 941 26.92 39.24 -21.14
CA CYS A 941 28.02 38.48 -20.58
C CYS A 941 28.69 37.66 -21.69
N PRO A 942 29.97 37.92 -22.02
CA PRO A 942 30.69 37.19 -23.08
C PRO A 942 31.01 35.73 -22.72
N LEU A 943 30.57 35.24 -21.56
CA LEU A 943 30.73 33.86 -21.09
C LEU A 943 29.56 32.94 -21.49
N VAL A 944 28.47 33.46 -22.08
CA VAL A 944 27.36 32.62 -22.53
C VAL A 944 27.79 31.86 -23.79
N SER A 945 27.67 30.53 -23.74
CA SER A 945 28.06 29.60 -24.79
C SER A 945 27.50 29.99 -26.15
N ALA A 946 28.31 29.79 -27.20
CA ALA A 946 27.87 30.00 -28.58
C ALA A 946 26.55 29.26 -28.86
N GLU A 947 25.66 29.89 -29.61
CA GLU A 947 24.41 29.27 -30.03
C GLU A 947 24.71 28.13 -31.03
N ASP A 948 24.02 27.01 -30.88
CA ASP A 948 24.01 25.94 -31.88
C ASP A 948 23.24 26.38 -33.15
N ALA A 949 23.19 25.52 -34.17
CA ALA A 949 22.54 25.82 -35.45
C ALA A 949 21.05 26.18 -35.32
N ASP A 950 20.42 25.86 -34.18
CA ASP A 950 19.01 26.11 -33.87
C ASP A 950 18.81 27.31 -32.91
N GLY A 951 19.88 28.06 -32.58
CA GLY A 951 19.79 29.23 -31.69
C GLY A 951 19.74 28.90 -30.19
N LYS A 952 20.15 27.69 -29.77
CA LYS A 952 20.17 27.27 -28.36
C LYS A 952 21.60 27.30 -27.79
N PRO A 953 21.79 27.56 -26.49
CA PRO A 953 23.12 27.51 -25.88
C PRO A 953 23.77 26.13 -26.09
N TRP A 954 24.90 26.08 -26.80
CA TRP A 954 25.60 24.83 -27.07
C TRP A 954 26.21 24.26 -25.77
N ARG A 955 25.86 23.01 -25.43
CA ARG A 955 26.27 22.32 -24.18
C ARG A 955 27.00 21.00 -24.48
N TRP A 956 28.26 21.11 -24.89
CA TRP A 956 29.12 19.95 -25.16
C TRP A 956 29.26 19.00 -23.95
N GLN A 957 29.13 19.53 -22.74
CA GLN A 957 29.20 18.76 -21.48
C GLN A 957 28.15 17.64 -21.46
N LEU A 958 26.94 17.90 -21.94
CA LEU A 958 25.87 16.91 -21.96
C LEU A 958 26.13 15.82 -22.99
N ASP A 959 26.65 16.16 -24.16
CA ASP A 959 27.01 15.17 -25.18
C ASP A 959 28.05 14.18 -24.63
N LEU A 960 29.08 14.69 -23.98
CA LEU A 960 30.11 13.87 -23.36
C LEU A 960 29.56 13.05 -22.18
N ALA A 961 28.78 13.66 -21.28
CA ALA A 961 28.17 12.96 -20.16
C ALA A 961 27.26 11.82 -20.60
N MET A 962 26.39 12.04 -21.58
CA MET A 962 25.47 11.01 -22.08
C MET A 962 26.24 9.87 -22.74
N SER A 963 27.33 10.17 -23.47
CA SER A 963 28.19 9.12 -24.04
C SER A 963 28.83 8.23 -22.95
N ILE A 964 29.22 8.81 -21.82
CA ILE A 964 29.77 8.08 -20.66
C ILE A 964 28.67 7.25 -20.00
N LEU A 965 27.51 7.84 -19.70
CA LEU A 965 26.41 7.18 -18.98
C LEU A 965 25.72 6.06 -19.78
N GLN A 966 25.81 6.11 -21.11
CA GLN A 966 25.33 5.04 -22.00
C GLN A 966 26.30 3.85 -22.08
N CYS A 967 27.56 4.01 -21.68
CA CYS A 967 28.52 2.91 -21.61
C CYS A 967 28.13 1.95 -20.47
N PRO A 968 27.85 0.66 -20.73
CA PRO A 968 27.37 -0.27 -19.68
C PRO A 968 28.32 -0.42 -18.48
N GLU A 969 29.63 -0.39 -18.71
CA GLU A 969 30.64 -0.48 -17.66
C GLU A 969 30.62 0.75 -16.73
N GLU A 970 30.53 1.94 -17.32
CA GLU A 970 30.48 3.19 -16.55
C GLU A 970 29.12 3.34 -15.85
N HIS A 971 28.03 2.98 -16.52
CA HIS A 971 26.69 2.88 -15.92
C HIS A 971 26.71 1.99 -14.66
N GLN A 972 27.40 0.86 -14.71
CA GLN A 972 27.54 -0.05 -13.58
C GLN A 972 28.39 0.54 -12.44
N LYS A 973 29.49 1.24 -12.75
CA LYS A 973 30.34 1.90 -11.75
C LYS A 973 29.59 3.02 -11.04
N TRP A 974 28.94 3.90 -11.79
CA TRP A 974 28.21 5.05 -11.25
C TRP A 974 26.98 4.63 -10.44
N SER A 975 26.26 3.59 -10.85
CA SER A 975 25.16 3.04 -10.05
C SER A 975 25.62 2.26 -8.80
N SER A 976 26.93 2.13 -8.55
CA SER A 976 27.46 1.41 -7.38
C SER A 976 28.26 2.32 -6.43
N CYS A 977 28.19 3.65 -6.61
CA CYS A 977 28.99 4.61 -5.85
C CYS A 977 28.18 5.87 -5.50
N TYR A 978 28.21 6.30 -4.24
CA TYR A 978 27.46 7.47 -3.76
C TYR A 978 27.92 8.80 -4.39
N LEU A 979 29.16 8.90 -4.88
CA LEU A 979 29.67 10.11 -5.55
C LEU A 979 28.92 10.42 -6.85
N GLY A 980 28.24 9.44 -7.44
CA GLY A 980 27.46 9.64 -8.66
C GLY A 980 26.17 10.44 -8.49
N ALA A 981 25.70 10.64 -7.26
CA ALA A 981 24.41 11.28 -7.03
C ALA A 981 24.42 12.76 -7.45
N TRP A 982 25.46 13.50 -7.08
CA TRP A 982 25.50 14.94 -7.37
C TRP A 982 25.79 15.29 -8.83
N PRO A 983 26.68 14.60 -9.59
CA PRO A 983 26.81 14.86 -11.01
C PRO A 983 25.51 14.59 -11.74
N LEU A 984 24.80 13.52 -11.36
CA LEU A 984 23.49 13.18 -11.93
C LEU A 984 22.43 14.26 -11.63
N LEU A 985 22.45 14.88 -10.44
CA LEU A 985 21.62 16.06 -10.15
C LEU A 985 21.90 17.21 -11.13
N ILE A 986 23.18 17.58 -11.31
CA ILE A 986 23.56 18.67 -12.22
C ILE A 986 23.24 18.34 -13.68
N LEU A 987 23.44 17.09 -14.11
CA LEU A 987 23.08 16.64 -15.45
C LEU A 987 21.57 16.66 -15.68
N GLY A 988 20.78 16.31 -14.66
CA GLY A 988 19.31 16.44 -14.71
C GLY A 988 18.86 17.90 -14.84
N TYR A 989 19.53 18.81 -14.12
CA TYR A 989 19.41 20.26 -14.29
C TYR A 989 19.98 20.79 -15.59
N GLY A 990 20.73 20.00 -16.37
CA GLY A 990 21.25 20.39 -17.68
C GLY A 990 20.47 19.79 -18.84
N ALA A 991 19.76 18.68 -18.59
CA ALA A 991 19.14 17.84 -19.60
C ALA A 991 18.30 18.65 -20.59
N ARG A 992 18.46 18.35 -21.87
CA ARG A 992 17.79 18.97 -23.02
C ARG A 992 16.52 18.23 -23.39
N THR A 993 16.52 16.90 -23.25
CA THR A 993 15.39 16.05 -23.63
C THR A 993 14.84 15.23 -22.47
N ILE A 994 13.68 14.60 -22.69
CA ILE A 994 13.07 13.69 -21.70
C ILE A 994 13.85 12.38 -21.61
N GLU A 995 14.52 11.98 -22.68
CA GLU A 995 15.35 10.77 -22.74
C GLU A 995 16.60 10.92 -21.87
N GLU A 996 17.24 12.09 -21.91
CA GLU A 996 18.41 12.41 -21.08
C GLU A 996 18.08 12.40 -19.58
N ILE A 997 16.97 13.04 -19.18
CA ILE A 997 16.54 13.02 -17.76
C ILE A 997 16.09 11.63 -17.32
N THR A 998 15.49 10.85 -18.22
CA THR A 998 15.12 9.45 -17.96
C THR A 998 16.36 8.59 -17.74
N LEU A 999 17.41 8.74 -18.55
CA LEU A 999 18.68 8.03 -18.35
C LEU A 999 19.30 8.36 -16.99
N VAL A 1000 19.34 9.64 -16.62
CA VAL A 1000 19.83 10.09 -15.30
C VAL A 1000 19.02 9.45 -14.16
N LYS A 1001 17.69 9.49 -14.25
CA LYS A 1001 16.79 8.87 -13.25
C LYS A 1001 16.95 7.35 -13.16
N ASP A 1002 17.21 6.67 -14.27
CA ASP A 1002 17.41 5.21 -14.28
C ASP A 1002 18.69 4.81 -13.54
N ILE A 1003 19.76 5.58 -13.70
CA ILE A 1003 21.03 5.36 -12.98
C ILE A 1003 20.87 5.65 -11.49
N LEU A 1004 20.16 6.72 -11.14
CA LEU A 1004 19.76 7.04 -9.77
C LEU A 1004 18.96 5.89 -9.15
N THR A 1005 17.90 5.41 -9.80
CA THR A 1005 17.12 4.25 -9.32
C THR A 1005 18.01 3.02 -9.09
N LYS A 1006 18.93 2.71 -10.01
CA LYS A 1006 19.87 1.60 -9.83
C LYS A 1006 20.84 1.83 -8.68
N MET A 1007 21.27 3.07 -8.43
CA MET A 1007 22.06 3.43 -7.26
C MET A 1007 21.32 3.14 -5.95
N GLN A 1008 20.08 3.58 -5.84
CA GLN A 1008 19.23 3.29 -4.68
C GLN A 1008 19.06 1.78 -4.47
N GLN A 1009 18.81 1.02 -5.55
CA GLN A 1009 18.64 -0.44 -5.49
C GLN A 1009 19.93 -1.19 -5.14
N ARG A 1010 21.10 -0.69 -5.58
CA ARG A 1010 22.39 -1.39 -5.41
C ARG A 1010 23.08 -1.09 -4.10
N ILE A 1011 23.04 0.16 -3.65
CA ILE A 1011 23.78 0.60 -2.47
C ILE A 1011 22.87 1.15 -1.36
N GLY A 1012 21.56 1.24 -1.58
CA GLY A 1012 20.60 1.69 -0.57
C GLY A 1012 20.81 3.15 -0.18
N TYR A 1013 21.14 4.01 -1.13
CA TYR A 1013 21.46 5.43 -0.87
C TYR A 1013 20.19 6.29 -0.91
N GLY A 1014 19.75 6.77 0.26
CA GLY A 1014 18.51 7.53 0.45
C GLY A 1014 18.45 8.88 -0.27
N GLU A 1015 19.55 9.64 -0.33
CA GLU A 1015 19.63 10.97 -0.98
C GLU A 1015 19.19 10.94 -2.46
N VAL A 1016 19.29 9.79 -3.11
CA VAL A 1016 18.80 9.55 -4.47
C VAL A 1016 17.31 9.86 -4.60
N GLN A 1017 16.50 9.54 -3.58
CA GLN A 1017 15.07 9.75 -3.60
C GLN A 1017 14.74 11.24 -3.76
N ARG A 1018 15.39 12.09 -2.96
CA ARG A 1018 15.25 13.54 -3.03
C ARG A 1018 15.66 14.09 -4.41
N ILE A 1019 16.78 13.61 -4.96
CA ILE A 1019 17.22 14.02 -6.29
C ILE A 1019 16.19 13.64 -7.33
N ARG A 1020 15.65 12.41 -7.28
CA ARG A 1020 14.62 11.96 -8.22
C ARG A 1020 13.34 12.80 -8.14
N GLU A 1021 12.88 13.12 -6.93
CA GLU A 1021 11.72 13.99 -6.71
C GLU A 1021 11.94 15.40 -7.27
N GLU A 1022 13.13 15.96 -7.09
CA GLU A 1022 13.52 17.24 -7.67
C GLU A 1022 13.56 17.20 -9.20
N LEU A 1023 14.11 16.13 -9.78
CA LEU A 1023 14.09 15.92 -11.24
C LEU A 1023 12.67 15.72 -11.76
N ASP A 1024 11.78 15.06 -11.01
CA ASP A 1024 10.36 14.88 -11.37
C ASP A 1024 9.61 16.21 -11.45
N GLN A 1025 9.89 17.13 -10.52
CA GLN A 1025 9.38 18.50 -10.59
C GLN A 1025 9.88 19.17 -11.87
N ILE A 1026 11.19 19.12 -12.16
CA ILE A 1026 11.77 19.69 -13.38
C ILE A 1026 11.14 19.10 -14.66
N THR A 1027 10.86 17.80 -14.66
CA THR A 1027 10.25 17.08 -15.81
C THR A 1027 8.82 17.54 -16.07
N THR A 1028 8.04 17.73 -15.01
CA THR A 1028 6.62 18.16 -15.05
C THR A 1028 6.46 19.57 -15.66
N TYR A 1029 7.50 20.39 -15.54
CA TYR A 1029 7.55 21.77 -15.99
C TYR A 1029 8.26 21.97 -17.34
N LYS A 1030 8.66 20.92 -18.07
CA LYS A 1030 9.23 21.10 -19.43
C LYS A 1030 8.14 21.15 -20.50
N VAL A 1031 7.82 22.36 -20.98
CA VAL A 1031 7.06 22.61 -22.23
C VAL A 1031 8.02 22.46 -23.43
N PRO A 1032 7.58 21.99 -24.63
CA PRO A 1032 8.46 21.67 -25.76
C PRO A 1032 9.41 22.78 -26.27
N ASP A 1033 9.17 24.04 -25.90
CA ASP A 1033 9.89 25.21 -26.44
C ASP A 1033 11.05 25.73 -25.54
N GLY A 1034 11.44 25.00 -24.49
CA GLY A 1034 12.68 25.30 -23.72
C GLY A 1034 12.68 26.58 -22.87
N ARG A 1035 11.59 27.38 -22.86
CA ARG A 1035 11.53 28.67 -22.16
C ARG A 1035 11.38 28.59 -20.63
N MET A 1036 11.05 27.43 -20.06
CA MET A 1036 10.73 27.30 -18.62
C MET A 1036 11.95 27.21 -17.68
N TYR A 1037 13.18 27.09 -18.19
CA TYR A 1037 14.37 27.00 -17.34
C TYR A 1037 14.50 28.18 -16.35
N LYS A 1038 14.12 29.38 -16.78
CA LYS A 1038 14.30 30.62 -15.97
C LYS A 1038 13.32 30.76 -14.81
N GLU A 1039 12.08 30.28 -14.94
CA GLU A 1039 11.06 30.40 -13.88
C GLU A 1039 11.26 29.37 -12.77
N LEU A 1040 11.66 28.14 -13.09
CA LEU A 1040 11.93 27.07 -12.13
C LEU A 1040 13.11 27.38 -11.19
N LEU A 1041 14.17 27.98 -11.72
CA LEU A 1041 15.31 28.49 -10.92
C LEU A 1041 14.91 29.68 -10.02
N SER A 1042 13.72 30.26 -10.25
CA SER A 1042 13.16 31.38 -9.50
C SER A 1042 12.04 31.00 -8.50
N LEU A 1043 11.59 29.74 -8.47
CA LEU A 1043 10.59 29.27 -7.50
C LEU A 1043 11.15 29.20 -6.07
N PRO A 1044 10.40 29.62 -5.03
CA PRO A 1044 10.75 29.34 -3.63
C PRO A 1044 10.97 27.83 -3.44
N PRO A 1045 11.93 27.40 -2.60
CA PRO A 1045 11.99 26.00 -2.22
C PRO A 1045 10.62 25.59 -1.62
N PRO A 1046 10.16 24.35 -1.82
CA PRO A 1046 9.04 23.84 -1.03
C PRO A 1046 9.37 24.00 0.45
N ASP A 1047 8.38 24.45 1.24
CA ASP A 1047 8.47 24.62 2.69
C ASP A 1047 8.69 23.26 3.35
N TRP A 1048 9.92 22.76 3.30
CA TRP A 1048 10.41 21.82 4.29
C TRP A 1048 10.65 22.68 5.52
N GLU A 1049 9.64 22.75 6.39
CA GLU A 1049 9.73 23.43 7.68
C GLU A 1049 11.10 23.15 8.30
N GLU A 1050 11.80 24.22 8.67
CA GLU A 1050 12.85 24.16 9.66
C GLU A 1050 12.22 23.59 10.94
N ALA A 1051 12.16 22.26 11.03
CA ALA A 1051 12.00 21.56 12.28
C ALA A 1051 13.30 21.83 13.06
N ASP A 1052 13.31 22.98 13.75
CA ASP A 1052 14.16 23.24 14.90
C ASP A 1052 13.89 22.12 15.92
N ILE A 1053 14.65 21.04 15.80
CA ILE A 1053 14.86 20.09 16.90
C ILE A 1053 16.28 20.37 17.39
N VAL A 1054 16.33 21.26 18.38
CA VAL A 1054 17.49 21.54 19.24
C VAL A 1054 17.86 20.30 20.05
#